data_AF-A0A529CF79-F1
#
_entry.id   AF-A0A529CF79-F1
#
_cell.length_a   1.000
_cell.length_b   1.000
_cell.length_c   1.000
_cell.angle_alpha   90.00
_cell.angle_beta   90.00
_cell.angle_gamma   90.00
#
_symmetry.space_group_name_H-M   'P 1'
#
loop_
_entity.id
_entity.type
_entity.pdbx_description
1 polymer ?
#
loop_
_entity_poly.entity_id
_entity_poly.type
_entity_poly.pdbx_seq_one_letter_code
_entity_poly.pdbx_strand_id
1 'polypeptide(L)'
;MDYRGKVQFAAGVDIAETMQELYDTEYKYERRHKHSFADIEQTPGNAFFDVVGGRYPTDGPLAYIPEGYREIFSPEKLAASADTAKKFLKEGYAGALWVSRHGLNESLGRGFSDETFCVFDPTDAGDVIDLWNFRLVERRLTPISMGWFAEHSEFVRERILAIHRPIPGNSSGTKFHSSELFGASIPDEARVELTRTHLSDLPDRSFFSGRPPLLWESVARGRDRREAKIIATGKSISFDEELGSERYLKLPAPTPSFLNATRRYTKGRWVNLVVADELHQRADPAIVYPSNLWSPEYPRLGSGRDLRIGREGWALQQEHEIGYSLLEPQEGRAAIIGWLKTQGIEATPSEEGQVASRVIATADTLLACGMFADRKTLQLLNEMAESHTEVHRNGKKTVKSVPDRSKHYQEVRRHFEERSKRSFGFWNNLDYFLNRSVFRAGLRVQCPICAYYNWFALDALGYKPTCSRCLNQFEFSQAPQDLHRLEWYYRLTGPFAAPDYARGGYAVALTLRSLAPQHDTNITWATGLRLAPLGCEIDFVAWHRPTRMGRDERDEPILVLGEAKSFGVGSINDETIHSLKKVAESFPGAVLVVSTLREIDEYSLAEIARLRHLALWGRRKTHQAGPINPLVVLTGTELFARHGIADAWKQVDGKEMHPSVGLDDLHTLADLTQHRYLGLQSYWDRRDRSDVPEHMGRLLAAIRGRWRE
;
A
#
# COMPACT_ATOMS: atom_id res chain seq x y z
N MET A 1 -40.14 -10.55 -11.01
CA MET A 1 -40.13 -10.35 -12.46
C MET A 1 -40.54 -8.93 -12.76
N ASP A 2 -40.08 -8.35 -13.87
CA ASP A 2 -40.55 -7.05 -14.34
C ASP A 2 -41.94 -7.14 -14.98
N TYR A 3 -42.47 -6.01 -15.47
CA TYR A 3 -43.78 -5.93 -16.13
C TYR A 3 -43.85 -6.70 -17.47
N ARG A 4 -42.73 -7.22 -17.97
CA ARG A 4 -42.62 -8.04 -19.18
C ARG A 4 -42.40 -9.53 -18.86
N GLY A 5 -42.45 -9.93 -17.59
CA GLY A 5 -42.20 -11.31 -17.17
C GLY A 5 -40.72 -11.71 -17.17
N LYS A 6 -39.78 -10.76 -17.25
CA LYS A 6 -38.33 -11.05 -17.17
C LYS A 6 -37.84 -11.04 -15.73
N VAL A 7 -36.76 -11.79 -15.46
CA VAL A 7 -36.11 -11.77 -14.14
C VAL A 7 -35.54 -10.38 -13.87
N GLN A 8 -35.75 -9.88 -12.65
CA GLN A 8 -35.08 -8.68 -12.17
C GLN A 8 -33.91 -9.14 -11.31
N PHE A 9 -32.69 -8.99 -11.81
CA PHE A 9 -31.47 -9.35 -11.08
C PHE A 9 -31.24 -8.40 -9.90
N ALA A 10 -30.67 -8.93 -8.81
CA ALA A 10 -30.37 -8.15 -7.62
C ALA A 10 -29.23 -7.13 -7.85
N ALA A 11 -28.31 -7.45 -8.77
CA ALA A 11 -27.24 -6.60 -9.26
C ALA A 11 -26.74 -7.11 -10.61
N GLY A 12 -25.97 -6.28 -11.32
CA GLY A 12 -25.32 -6.64 -12.58
C GLY A 12 -26.11 -6.24 -13.82
N VAL A 13 -25.65 -6.74 -14.96
CA VAL A 13 -26.22 -6.47 -16.29
C VAL A 13 -26.86 -7.75 -16.80
N ASP A 14 -28.10 -7.67 -17.28
CA ASP A 14 -28.73 -8.77 -18.02
C ASP A 14 -27.95 -8.98 -19.33
N ILE A 15 -27.44 -10.18 -19.55
CA ILE A 15 -26.66 -10.52 -20.74
C ILE A 15 -27.43 -10.27 -22.04
N ALA A 16 -28.76 -10.30 -22.02
CA ALA A 16 -29.59 -9.95 -23.17
C ALA A 16 -29.38 -8.50 -23.62
N GLU A 17 -28.97 -7.58 -22.74
CA GLU A 17 -28.59 -6.22 -23.14
C GLU A 17 -27.30 -6.21 -23.94
N THR A 18 -26.30 -6.99 -23.53
CA THR A 18 -25.04 -7.13 -24.27
C THR A 18 -25.28 -7.78 -25.64
N MET A 19 -26.14 -8.79 -25.72
CA MET A 19 -26.53 -9.41 -26.99
C MET A 19 -27.25 -8.41 -27.90
N GLN A 20 -28.15 -7.60 -27.35
CA GLN A 20 -28.87 -6.58 -28.13
C GLN A 20 -27.90 -5.53 -28.69
N GLU A 21 -26.93 -5.07 -27.88
CA GLU A 21 -25.90 -4.14 -28.34
C GLU A 21 -25.07 -4.74 -29.49
N LEU A 22 -24.60 -5.98 -29.34
CA LEU A 22 -23.90 -6.72 -30.38
C LEU A 22 -24.75 -6.85 -31.65
N TYR A 23 -26.04 -7.14 -31.51
CA TYR A 23 -26.95 -7.18 -32.65
C TYR A 23 -27.01 -5.83 -33.34
N ASP A 24 -27.30 -4.75 -32.61
CA ASP A 24 -27.49 -3.42 -33.20
C ASP A 24 -26.22 -2.84 -33.82
N THR A 25 -25.05 -3.15 -33.27
CA THR A 25 -23.75 -2.59 -33.70
C THR A 25 -23.00 -3.45 -34.70
N GLU A 26 -23.06 -4.78 -34.57
CA GLU A 26 -22.25 -5.72 -35.37
C GLU A 26 -23.10 -6.58 -36.30
N TYR A 27 -24.18 -7.21 -35.81
CA TYR A 27 -24.83 -8.32 -36.54
C TYR A 27 -26.08 -7.96 -37.35
N LYS A 28 -26.77 -6.84 -37.06
CA LYS A 28 -28.05 -6.45 -37.69
C LYS A 28 -27.97 -6.31 -39.22
N TYR A 29 -26.81 -5.92 -39.74
CA TYR A 29 -26.59 -5.72 -41.17
C TYR A 29 -25.60 -6.71 -41.79
N GLU A 30 -25.08 -7.67 -41.00
CA GLU A 30 -24.17 -8.70 -41.50
C GLU A 30 -24.94 -9.84 -42.18
N ARG A 31 -24.55 -10.18 -43.42
CA ARG A 31 -25.12 -11.34 -44.13
C ARG A 31 -24.50 -12.67 -43.69
N ARG A 32 -23.32 -12.65 -43.06
CA ARG A 32 -22.59 -13.79 -42.50
C ARG A 32 -21.85 -13.30 -41.26
N HIS A 33 -22.01 -14.01 -40.15
CA HIS A 33 -21.37 -13.64 -38.88
C HIS A 33 -19.85 -13.75 -39.00
N LYS A 34 -19.14 -12.75 -38.46
CA LYS A 34 -17.68 -12.73 -38.36
C LYS A 34 -17.10 -13.92 -37.55
N HIS A 35 -17.87 -14.47 -36.62
CA HIS A 35 -17.50 -15.60 -35.78
C HIS A 35 -18.50 -16.75 -35.97
N SER A 36 -18.00 -17.99 -35.93
CA SER A 36 -18.84 -19.18 -35.81
C SER A 36 -19.27 -19.33 -34.35
N PHE A 37 -20.57 -19.23 -34.10
CA PHE A 37 -21.14 -19.47 -32.77
C PHE A 37 -21.57 -20.92 -32.64
N ALA A 38 -21.43 -21.49 -31.45
CA ALA A 38 -21.84 -22.86 -31.17
C ALA A 38 -22.85 -22.94 -30.01
N ASP A 39 -23.72 -23.95 -30.11
CA ASP A 39 -24.66 -24.39 -29.09
C ASP A 39 -24.36 -25.88 -28.82
N ILE A 40 -23.81 -26.17 -27.64
CA ILE A 40 -23.29 -27.50 -27.32
C ILE A 40 -24.32 -28.34 -26.57
N GLU A 41 -24.52 -29.56 -27.04
CA GLU A 41 -25.39 -30.54 -26.38
C GLU A 41 -24.97 -30.80 -24.92
N GLN A 42 -25.97 -30.92 -24.05
CA GLN A 42 -25.73 -31.13 -22.63
C GLN A 42 -25.21 -32.55 -22.37
N THR A 43 -24.13 -32.65 -21.60
CA THR A 43 -23.59 -33.92 -21.11
C THR A 43 -23.65 -33.92 -19.58
N PRO A 44 -24.69 -34.50 -18.96
CA PRO A 44 -24.82 -34.55 -17.52
C PRO A 44 -23.57 -35.14 -16.85
N GLY A 45 -23.06 -34.47 -15.82
CA GLY A 45 -21.87 -34.92 -15.08
C GLY A 45 -20.52 -34.57 -15.75
N ASN A 46 -20.51 -33.88 -16.89
CA ASN A 46 -19.29 -33.37 -17.52
C ASN A 46 -19.41 -31.87 -17.79
N ALA A 47 -18.62 -31.08 -17.07
CA ALA A 47 -18.68 -29.62 -17.10
C ALA A 47 -17.74 -28.97 -18.13
N PHE A 48 -17.06 -29.73 -19.00
CA PHE A 48 -16.01 -29.18 -19.87
C PHE A 48 -16.54 -28.00 -20.73
N PHE A 49 -17.61 -28.20 -21.48
CA PHE A 49 -18.14 -27.12 -22.33
C PHE A 49 -18.82 -26.00 -21.53
N ASP A 50 -19.27 -26.28 -20.31
CA ASP A 50 -19.87 -25.27 -19.42
C ASP A 50 -18.82 -24.26 -18.99
N VAL A 51 -17.59 -24.71 -18.77
CA VAL A 51 -16.48 -23.83 -18.42
C VAL A 51 -15.74 -23.29 -19.64
N VAL A 52 -15.70 -24.00 -20.78
CA VAL A 52 -14.99 -23.52 -21.99
C VAL A 52 -15.84 -22.58 -22.83
N GLY A 53 -17.04 -23.00 -23.22
CA GLY A 53 -17.94 -22.24 -24.07
C GLY A 53 -18.99 -21.44 -23.31
N GLY A 54 -19.34 -21.89 -22.10
CA GLY A 54 -20.47 -21.35 -21.34
C GLY A 54 -21.80 -21.95 -21.77
N ARG A 55 -22.77 -21.93 -20.84
CA ARG A 55 -24.15 -22.34 -21.10
C ARG A 55 -25.11 -21.36 -20.43
N TYR A 56 -26.22 -21.06 -21.11
CA TYR A 56 -27.31 -20.30 -20.51
C TYR A 56 -28.32 -21.23 -19.81
N PRO A 57 -28.92 -20.78 -18.71
CA PRO A 57 -29.97 -21.53 -18.04
C PRO A 57 -31.20 -21.67 -18.97
N THR A 58 -31.77 -22.86 -19.01
CA THR A 58 -32.96 -23.19 -19.82
C THR A 58 -34.26 -23.11 -19.03
N ASP A 59 -34.18 -22.89 -17.72
CA ASP A 59 -35.30 -23.10 -16.80
C ASP A 59 -36.09 -21.81 -16.52
N GLY A 60 -37.41 -21.96 -16.47
CA GLY A 60 -38.33 -20.97 -15.93
C GLY A 60 -38.20 -19.56 -16.56
N PRO A 61 -38.07 -18.50 -15.75
CA PRO A 61 -38.13 -17.11 -16.24
C PRO A 61 -36.85 -16.64 -16.98
N LEU A 62 -35.84 -17.50 -17.16
CA LEU A 62 -34.60 -17.18 -17.86
C LEU A 62 -34.53 -17.75 -19.29
N ALA A 63 -35.54 -18.50 -19.73
CA ALA A 63 -35.57 -19.15 -21.05
C ALA A 63 -35.42 -18.18 -22.24
N TYR A 64 -35.74 -16.90 -22.04
CA TYR A 64 -35.55 -15.86 -23.06
C TYR A 64 -34.07 -15.63 -23.44
N ILE A 65 -33.13 -15.96 -22.55
CA ILE A 65 -31.69 -15.75 -22.79
C ILE A 65 -31.17 -16.70 -23.88
N PRO A 66 -31.30 -18.04 -23.76
CA PRO A 66 -30.88 -18.94 -24.82
C PRO A 66 -31.70 -18.80 -26.12
N GLU A 67 -32.94 -18.32 -26.05
CA GLU A 67 -33.72 -17.95 -27.24
C GLU A 67 -33.09 -16.76 -27.98
N GLY A 68 -32.79 -15.67 -27.26
CA GLY A 68 -32.14 -14.50 -27.83
C GLY A 68 -30.76 -14.81 -28.42
N TYR A 69 -29.97 -15.66 -27.75
CA TYR A 69 -28.69 -16.12 -28.29
C TYR A 69 -28.86 -16.84 -29.65
N ARG A 70 -29.87 -17.72 -29.75
CA ARG A 70 -30.14 -18.45 -31.00
C ARG A 70 -30.64 -17.55 -32.12
N GLU A 71 -31.50 -16.60 -31.80
CA GLU A 71 -32.05 -15.64 -32.76
C GLU A 71 -30.98 -14.71 -33.32
N ILE A 72 -30.12 -14.17 -32.46
CA ILE A 72 -29.11 -13.18 -32.85
C ILE A 72 -27.93 -13.86 -33.55
N PHE A 73 -27.40 -14.95 -33.01
CA PHE A 73 -26.12 -15.52 -33.46
C PHE A 73 -26.25 -16.76 -34.33
N SER A 74 -27.45 -17.33 -34.47
CA SER A 74 -27.72 -18.55 -35.27
C SER A 74 -26.65 -19.64 -35.08
N PRO A 75 -26.38 -20.07 -33.82
CA PRO A 75 -25.27 -20.94 -33.50
C PRO A 75 -25.45 -22.34 -34.12
N GLU A 76 -24.32 -22.95 -34.50
CA GLU A 76 -24.27 -24.34 -34.94
C GLU A 76 -24.46 -25.28 -33.74
N LYS A 77 -25.36 -26.25 -33.87
CA LYS A 77 -25.54 -27.31 -32.87
C LYS A 77 -24.45 -28.34 -33.01
N LEU A 78 -23.64 -28.51 -31.97
CA LEU A 78 -22.52 -29.45 -31.96
C LEU A 78 -22.64 -30.43 -30.79
N ALA A 79 -22.28 -31.69 -31.04
CA ALA A 79 -22.16 -32.70 -30.01
C ALA A 79 -20.94 -32.42 -29.11
N ALA A 80 -21.05 -32.77 -27.83
CA ALA A 80 -19.94 -32.68 -26.88
C ALA A 80 -18.91 -33.78 -27.15
N SER A 81 -17.83 -33.44 -27.85
CA SER A 81 -16.76 -34.37 -28.22
C SER A 81 -15.38 -33.70 -28.19
N ALA A 82 -14.33 -34.52 -28.24
CA ALA A 82 -12.96 -34.04 -28.36
C ALA A 82 -12.73 -33.20 -29.62
N ASP A 83 -13.33 -33.58 -30.75
CA ASP A 83 -13.26 -32.80 -31.99
C ASP A 83 -13.89 -31.41 -31.83
N THR A 84 -15.08 -31.35 -31.21
CA THR A 84 -15.74 -30.08 -30.91
C THR A 84 -14.89 -29.22 -29.97
N ALA A 85 -14.26 -29.82 -28.94
CA ALA A 85 -13.35 -29.11 -28.06
C ALA A 85 -12.13 -28.57 -28.82
N LYS A 86 -11.55 -29.36 -29.73
CA LYS A 86 -10.45 -28.91 -30.61
C LYS A 86 -10.86 -27.75 -31.51
N LYS A 87 -12.09 -27.75 -32.04
CA LYS A 87 -12.64 -26.60 -32.80
C LYS A 87 -12.72 -25.33 -31.94
N PHE A 88 -13.19 -25.42 -30.70
CA PHE A 88 -13.18 -24.27 -29.78
C PHE A 88 -11.78 -23.72 -29.53
N LEU A 89 -10.82 -24.61 -29.27
CA LEU A 89 -9.45 -24.22 -28.92
C LEU A 89 -8.61 -23.75 -30.12
N LYS A 90 -8.80 -24.34 -31.31
CA LYS A 90 -7.98 -24.08 -32.51
C LYS A 90 -8.65 -23.13 -33.50
N GLU A 91 -9.94 -23.28 -33.73
CA GLU A 91 -10.68 -22.54 -34.77
C GLU A 91 -11.39 -21.29 -34.21
N GLY A 92 -11.49 -21.17 -32.88
CA GLY A 92 -11.98 -19.96 -32.21
C GLY A 92 -13.50 -19.79 -32.25
N TYR A 93 -14.25 -20.89 -32.13
CA TYR A 93 -15.71 -20.84 -31.96
C TYR A 93 -16.09 -19.98 -30.75
N ALA A 94 -17.13 -19.17 -30.92
CA ALA A 94 -17.69 -18.34 -29.86
C ALA A 94 -18.83 -19.08 -29.15
N GLY A 95 -18.83 -19.04 -27.82
CA GLY A 95 -19.92 -19.53 -26.97
C GLY A 95 -20.51 -18.43 -26.09
N ALA A 96 -21.39 -18.80 -25.15
CA ALA A 96 -22.00 -17.86 -24.20
C ALA A 96 -20.98 -17.03 -23.39
N LEU A 97 -19.83 -17.61 -23.02
CA LEU A 97 -18.77 -16.88 -22.32
C LEU A 97 -18.12 -15.80 -23.19
N TRP A 98 -18.09 -15.97 -24.51
CA TRP A 98 -17.57 -14.94 -25.41
C TRP A 98 -18.40 -13.65 -25.30
N VAL A 99 -19.73 -13.79 -25.24
CA VAL A 99 -20.65 -12.64 -25.12
C VAL A 99 -20.40 -11.86 -23.82
N SER A 100 -20.10 -12.56 -22.71
CA SER A 100 -19.80 -11.90 -21.43
C SER A 100 -18.53 -11.03 -21.42
N ARG A 101 -17.66 -11.16 -22.43
CA ARG A 101 -16.41 -10.39 -22.55
C ARG A 101 -16.54 -9.17 -23.47
N HIS A 102 -17.68 -9.01 -24.14
CA HIS A 102 -17.88 -7.91 -25.09
C HIS A 102 -17.70 -6.54 -24.41
N GLY A 103 -16.96 -5.65 -25.07
CA GLY A 103 -16.70 -4.30 -24.59
C GLY A 103 -15.83 -4.22 -23.33
N LEU A 104 -15.18 -5.31 -22.92
CA LEU A 104 -14.21 -5.34 -21.82
C LEU A 104 -12.78 -5.44 -22.36
N ASN A 105 -11.87 -4.67 -21.77
CA ASN A 105 -10.43 -4.78 -22.00
C ASN A 105 -9.79 -5.52 -20.83
N GLU A 106 -9.00 -6.54 -21.12
CA GLU A 106 -8.29 -7.33 -20.11
C GLU A 106 -6.85 -6.84 -19.93
N SER A 107 -6.50 -6.48 -18.69
CA SER A 107 -5.11 -6.35 -18.26
C SER A 107 -4.62 -7.71 -17.78
N LEU A 108 -3.75 -8.35 -18.56
CA LEU A 108 -3.30 -9.72 -18.32
C LEU A 108 -2.17 -9.83 -17.26
N GLY A 109 -2.01 -8.88 -16.33
CA GLY A 109 -1.00 -8.94 -15.26
C GLY A 109 0.47 -9.14 -15.73
N ARG A 110 1.35 -9.60 -14.81
CA ARG A 110 2.77 -9.91 -15.09
C ARG A 110 3.00 -11.41 -15.32
N GLY A 111 3.85 -11.79 -16.29
CA GLY A 111 4.30 -13.18 -16.49
C GLY A 111 5.07 -13.35 -17.81
N PHE A 112 6.00 -14.32 -17.84
CA PHE A 112 6.80 -14.67 -19.04
C PHE A 112 6.28 -15.92 -19.79
N SER A 113 5.39 -16.71 -19.17
CA SER A 113 4.73 -17.82 -19.85
C SER A 113 3.73 -17.27 -20.86
N ASP A 114 3.82 -17.75 -22.10
CA ASP A 114 2.99 -17.29 -23.20
C ASP A 114 1.67 -18.07 -23.29
N GLU A 115 1.61 -19.29 -22.73
CA GLU A 115 0.46 -20.19 -22.67
C GLU A 115 0.61 -21.19 -21.51
N THR A 116 -0.50 -21.45 -20.81
CA THR A 116 -0.61 -22.43 -19.73
C THR A 116 -1.70 -23.44 -20.12
N PHE A 117 -1.34 -24.71 -20.28
CA PHE A 117 -2.29 -25.80 -20.50
C PHE A 117 -2.77 -26.33 -19.14
N CYS A 118 -4.07 -26.26 -18.89
CA CYS A 118 -4.67 -26.81 -17.67
C CYS A 118 -5.39 -28.12 -18.02
N VAL A 119 -4.79 -29.24 -17.61
CA VAL A 119 -5.35 -30.58 -17.76
C VAL A 119 -6.18 -30.88 -16.51
N PHE A 120 -7.48 -31.10 -16.67
CA PHE A 120 -8.39 -31.26 -15.54
C PHE A 120 -9.46 -32.33 -15.83
N ASP A 121 -9.99 -32.96 -14.79
CA ASP A 121 -11.16 -33.84 -14.91
C ASP A 121 -12.45 -33.00 -14.88
N PRO A 122 -13.19 -32.88 -16.00
CA PRO A 122 -14.43 -32.09 -16.02
C PRO A 122 -15.60 -32.74 -15.27
N THR A 123 -15.43 -33.96 -14.75
CA THR A 123 -16.40 -34.64 -13.90
C THR A 123 -16.15 -34.41 -12.41
N ASP A 124 -14.96 -33.92 -12.04
CA ASP A 124 -14.62 -33.52 -10.68
C ASP A 124 -14.90 -32.02 -10.46
N ALA A 125 -15.69 -31.70 -9.45
CA ALA A 125 -16.07 -30.32 -9.18
C ALA A 125 -14.88 -29.46 -8.68
N GLY A 126 -13.90 -30.06 -7.99
CA GLY A 126 -12.72 -29.36 -7.49
C GLY A 126 -11.85 -28.88 -8.64
N ASP A 127 -11.55 -29.77 -9.58
CA ASP A 127 -10.80 -29.48 -10.80
C ASP A 127 -11.46 -28.39 -11.66
N VAL A 128 -12.79 -28.43 -11.77
CA VAL A 128 -13.59 -27.40 -12.47
C VAL A 128 -13.47 -26.04 -11.77
N ILE A 129 -13.52 -26.01 -10.44
CA ILE A 129 -13.35 -24.79 -9.64
C ILE A 129 -11.91 -24.26 -9.78
N ASP A 130 -10.90 -25.13 -9.73
CA ASP A 130 -9.51 -24.75 -9.89
C ASP A 130 -9.27 -24.12 -11.26
N LEU A 131 -9.76 -24.72 -12.34
CA LEU A 131 -9.69 -24.11 -13.68
C LEU A 131 -10.29 -22.71 -13.71
N TRP A 132 -11.49 -22.53 -13.13
CA TRP A 132 -12.14 -21.22 -13.06
C TRP A 132 -11.31 -20.18 -12.33
N ASN A 133 -10.71 -20.56 -11.20
CA ASN A 133 -9.89 -19.63 -10.43
C ASN A 133 -8.53 -19.38 -11.09
N PHE A 134 -7.94 -20.35 -11.77
CA PHE A 134 -6.69 -20.16 -12.52
C PHE A 134 -6.87 -19.13 -13.63
N ARG A 135 -8.04 -19.05 -14.27
CA ARG A 135 -8.34 -17.97 -15.25
C ARG A 135 -8.30 -16.56 -14.66
N LEU A 136 -8.39 -16.42 -13.34
CA LEU A 136 -8.25 -15.11 -12.70
C LEU A 136 -6.80 -14.63 -12.70
N VAL A 137 -5.81 -15.50 -12.92
CA VAL A 137 -4.38 -15.18 -12.72
C VAL A 137 -3.47 -15.66 -13.86
N GLU A 138 -3.87 -16.67 -14.62
CA GLU A 138 -3.15 -17.21 -15.77
C GLU A 138 -3.54 -16.48 -17.06
N ARG A 139 -2.56 -15.81 -17.68
CA ARG A 139 -2.75 -14.90 -18.83
C ARG A 139 -3.42 -15.55 -20.04
N ARG A 140 -3.07 -16.81 -20.31
CA ARG A 140 -3.56 -17.61 -21.44
C ARG A 140 -3.71 -19.06 -21.00
N LEU A 141 -4.83 -19.33 -20.35
CA LEU A 141 -5.17 -20.66 -19.87
C LEU A 141 -5.93 -21.43 -20.95
N THR A 142 -5.30 -22.46 -21.52
CA THR A 142 -5.93 -23.40 -22.44
C THR A 142 -6.42 -24.64 -21.68
N PRO A 143 -7.75 -24.83 -21.53
CA PRO A 143 -8.32 -25.98 -20.82
C PRO A 143 -8.26 -27.24 -21.68
N ILE A 144 -7.75 -28.33 -21.13
CA ILE A 144 -7.69 -29.65 -21.76
C ILE A 144 -8.41 -30.66 -20.85
N SER A 145 -9.39 -31.37 -21.39
CA SER A 145 -10.06 -32.46 -20.67
C SER A 145 -9.09 -33.62 -20.51
N MET A 146 -8.95 -34.15 -19.29
CA MET A 146 -8.14 -35.34 -19.03
C MET A 146 -8.55 -36.51 -19.93
N GLY A 147 -9.86 -36.71 -20.11
CA GLY A 147 -10.41 -37.78 -20.96
C GLY A 147 -10.10 -37.65 -22.45
N TRP A 148 -9.70 -36.46 -22.92
CA TRP A 148 -9.37 -36.18 -24.32
C TRP A 148 -7.90 -35.81 -24.54
N PHE A 149 -7.07 -35.91 -23.51
CA PHE A 149 -5.68 -35.46 -23.57
C PHE A 149 -4.89 -36.16 -24.69
N ALA A 150 -5.06 -37.46 -24.86
CA ALA A 150 -4.42 -38.23 -25.92
C ALA A 150 -4.79 -37.70 -27.33
N GLU A 151 -6.07 -37.39 -27.54
CA GLU A 151 -6.61 -36.88 -28.81
C GLU A 151 -6.20 -35.42 -29.07
N HIS A 152 -5.97 -34.64 -28.01
CA HIS A 152 -5.51 -33.26 -28.09
C HIS A 152 -3.98 -33.12 -28.05
N SER A 153 -3.24 -34.19 -27.80
CA SER A 153 -1.78 -34.16 -27.61
C SER A 153 -1.03 -33.52 -28.78
N GLU A 154 -1.39 -33.86 -30.02
CA GLU A 154 -0.79 -33.25 -31.21
C GLU A 154 -1.01 -31.73 -31.25
N PHE A 155 -2.22 -31.28 -30.93
CA PHE A 155 -2.53 -29.85 -30.86
C PHE A 155 -1.70 -29.15 -29.76
N VAL A 156 -1.58 -29.75 -28.58
CA VAL A 156 -0.76 -29.22 -27.48
C VAL A 156 0.71 -29.11 -27.92
N ARG A 157 1.26 -30.16 -28.56
CA ARG A 157 2.64 -30.15 -29.09
C ARG A 157 2.85 -29.06 -30.14
N GLU A 158 1.94 -28.93 -31.11
CA GLU A 158 1.98 -27.87 -32.13
C GLU A 158 2.06 -26.48 -31.48
N ARG A 159 1.24 -26.24 -30.45
CA ARG A 159 1.21 -24.96 -29.72
C ARG A 159 2.49 -24.71 -28.94
N ILE A 160 2.99 -25.69 -28.20
CA ILE A 160 4.27 -25.58 -27.47
C ILE A 160 5.40 -25.21 -28.43
N LEU A 161 5.50 -25.88 -29.57
CA LEU A 161 6.52 -25.61 -30.57
C LEU A 161 6.38 -24.21 -31.19
N ALA A 162 5.16 -23.76 -31.48
CA ALA A 162 4.90 -22.43 -32.02
C ALA A 162 5.27 -21.29 -31.03
N ILE A 163 5.15 -21.56 -29.73
CA ILE A 163 5.52 -20.64 -28.67
C ILE A 163 7.03 -20.65 -28.44
N HIS A 164 7.70 -21.80 -28.57
CA HIS A 164 9.12 -21.97 -28.25
C HIS A 164 10.07 -21.27 -29.24
N ARG A 165 10.10 -19.94 -29.18
CA ARG A 165 10.90 -19.03 -30.02
C ARG A 165 11.68 -18.03 -29.16
N PRO A 166 12.79 -17.46 -29.68
CA PRO A 166 13.55 -16.44 -28.97
C PRO A 166 12.69 -15.24 -28.57
N ILE A 167 12.91 -14.73 -27.37
CA ILE A 167 12.27 -13.50 -26.89
C ILE A 167 12.83 -12.33 -27.73
N PRO A 168 11.98 -11.54 -28.42
CA PRO A 168 12.44 -10.41 -29.22
C PRO A 168 13.29 -9.42 -28.42
N GLY A 169 14.45 -9.04 -28.97
CA GLY A 169 15.35 -8.07 -28.33
C GLY A 169 16.24 -8.62 -27.21
N ASN A 170 16.17 -9.92 -26.90
CA ASN A 170 17.04 -10.54 -25.90
C ASN A 170 18.28 -11.18 -26.54
N SER A 171 19.47 -10.62 -26.25
CA SER A 171 20.76 -11.13 -26.74
C SER A 171 21.21 -12.45 -26.10
N SER A 172 20.59 -12.87 -25.00
CA SER A 172 20.96 -14.09 -24.27
C SER A 172 20.34 -15.37 -24.83
N GLY A 173 19.56 -15.28 -25.91
CA GLY A 173 18.95 -16.45 -26.57
C GLY A 173 17.84 -17.14 -25.78
N THR A 174 17.34 -16.53 -24.69
CA THR A 174 16.19 -17.06 -23.92
C THR A 174 14.97 -17.14 -24.82
N LYS A 175 14.27 -18.27 -24.76
CA LYS A 175 13.04 -18.53 -25.52
C LYS A 175 11.82 -18.50 -24.61
N PHE A 176 10.67 -18.23 -25.18
CA PHE A 176 9.40 -18.47 -24.49
C PHE A 176 9.21 -19.97 -24.23
N HIS A 177 8.43 -20.26 -23.20
CA HIS A 177 8.08 -21.61 -22.78
C HIS A 177 6.60 -21.64 -22.41
N SER A 178 6.01 -22.83 -22.50
CA SER A 178 4.66 -23.10 -22.03
C SER A 178 4.68 -23.71 -20.63
N SER A 179 3.55 -23.68 -19.94
CA SER A 179 3.37 -24.34 -18.65
C SER A 179 2.24 -25.36 -18.70
N GLU A 180 2.36 -26.42 -17.90
CA GLU A 180 1.34 -27.45 -17.74
C GLU A 180 0.90 -27.46 -16.27
N LEU A 181 -0.41 -27.32 -16.05
CA LEU A 181 -1.05 -27.44 -14.74
C LEU A 181 -2.02 -28.61 -14.77
N PHE A 182 -1.98 -29.45 -13.74
CA PHE A 182 -2.94 -30.52 -13.56
C PHE A 182 -3.91 -30.20 -12.44
N GLY A 183 -5.17 -30.62 -12.62
CA GLY A 183 -6.17 -30.64 -11.57
C GLY A 183 -5.72 -31.42 -10.34
N ALA A 184 -6.20 -31.00 -9.17
CA ALA A 184 -5.87 -31.60 -7.89
C ALA A 184 -6.35 -33.06 -7.79
N SER A 185 -7.40 -33.42 -8.53
CA SER A 185 -7.95 -34.78 -8.58
C SER A 185 -7.01 -35.80 -9.25
N ILE A 186 -6.08 -35.32 -10.08
CA ILE A 186 -5.21 -36.16 -10.92
C ILE A 186 -3.96 -36.61 -10.14
N PRO A 187 -3.72 -37.91 -9.92
CA PRO A 187 -2.55 -38.41 -9.19
C PRO A 187 -1.22 -38.13 -9.90
N ASP A 188 -0.14 -37.93 -9.14
CA ASP A 188 1.19 -37.60 -9.69
C ASP A 188 1.71 -38.65 -10.68
N GLU A 189 1.45 -39.94 -10.43
CA GLU A 189 1.85 -41.01 -11.35
C GLU A 189 1.16 -40.88 -12.71
N ALA A 190 -0.12 -40.49 -12.71
CA ALA A 190 -0.89 -40.27 -13.93
C ALA A 190 -0.40 -39.02 -14.68
N ARG A 191 -0.03 -37.95 -13.96
CA ARG A 191 0.56 -36.74 -14.55
C ARG A 191 1.85 -37.08 -15.30
N VAL A 192 2.78 -37.77 -14.62
CA VAL A 192 4.06 -38.17 -15.20
C VAL A 192 3.85 -39.05 -16.43
N GLU A 193 2.94 -40.02 -16.36
CA GLU A 193 2.69 -40.93 -17.47
C GLU A 193 2.06 -40.22 -18.68
N LEU A 194 1.08 -39.35 -18.47
CA LEU A 194 0.46 -38.55 -19.55
C LEU A 194 1.50 -37.68 -20.25
N THR A 195 2.30 -36.92 -19.50
CA THR A 195 3.35 -36.06 -20.06
C THR A 195 4.40 -36.90 -20.80
N ARG A 196 4.86 -38.01 -20.22
CA ARG A 196 5.87 -38.89 -20.83
C ARG A 196 5.38 -39.51 -22.14
N THR A 197 4.12 -39.94 -22.18
CA THR A 197 3.57 -40.68 -23.32
C THR A 197 3.16 -39.76 -24.47
N HIS A 198 2.65 -38.56 -24.18
CA HIS A 198 2.05 -37.70 -25.20
C HIS A 198 2.85 -36.44 -25.51
N LEU A 199 3.75 -36.01 -24.63
CA LEU A 199 4.56 -34.79 -24.80
C LEU A 199 6.06 -35.12 -24.91
N SER A 200 6.41 -36.35 -25.31
CA SER A 200 7.80 -36.72 -25.62
C SER A 200 8.35 -35.98 -26.85
N ASP A 201 9.68 -35.94 -26.94
CA ASP A 201 10.42 -35.43 -28.10
C ASP A 201 10.21 -33.93 -28.40
N LEU A 202 9.75 -33.16 -27.40
CA LEU A 202 9.72 -31.71 -27.46
C LEU A 202 11.12 -31.13 -27.15
N PRO A 203 11.48 -29.96 -27.71
CA PRO A 203 12.76 -29.31 -27.42
C PRO A 203 12.96 -29.10 -25.91
N ASP A 204 14.21 -29.21 -25.46
CA ASP A 204 14.54 -28.98 -24.06
C ASP A 204 14.07 -27.58 -23.61
N ARG A 205 13.46 -27.50 -22.42
CA ARG A 205 12.91 -26.27 -21.83
C ARG A 205 11.81 -25.59 -22.67
N SER A 206 11.14 -26.31 -23.57
CA SER A 206 9.99 -25.77 -24.32
C SER A 206 8.70 -25.70 -23.50
N PHE A 207 8.57 -26.54 -22.47
CA PHE A 207 7.50 -26.48 -21.49
C PHE A 207 7.97 -26.97 -20.11
N PHE A 208 7.21 -26.63 -19.07
CA PHE A 208 7.47 -27.06 -17.69
C PHE A 208 6.17 -27.43 -16.98
N SER A 209 6.24 -28.39 -16.06
CA SER A 209 5.15 -28.60 -15.11
C SER A 209 5.14 -27.42 -14.13
N GLY A 210 4.05 -26.65 -14.16
CA GLY A 210 3.86 -25.46 -13.36
C GLY A 210 3.45 -25.81 -11.93
N ARG A 211 3.78 -24.92 -10.99
CA ARG A 211 3.16 -24.94 -9.65
C ARG A 211 1.75 -24.36 -9.78
N PRO A 212 0.72 -24.97 -9.18
CA PRO A 212 -0.59 -24.35 -9.08
C PRO A 212 -0.50 -22.93 -8.47
N PRO A 213 -1.26 -21.96 -8.99
CA PRO A 213 -1.33 -20.61 -8.43
C PRO A 213 -1.65 -20.60 -6.94
N LEU A 214 -1.06 -19.66 -6.19
CA LEU A 214 -1.16 -19.57 -4.73
C LEU A 214 -2.48 -18.96 -4.22
N LEU A 215 -3.58 -19.28 -4.89
CA LEU A 215 -4.91 -18.73 -4.60
C LEU A 215 -5.43 -19.17 -3.23
N TRP A 216 -5.13 -20.42 -2.86
CA TRP A 216 -5.61 -21.06 -1.64
C TRP A 216 -4.61 -20.98 -0.48
N GLU A 217 -3.35 -20.64 -0.76
CA GLU A 217 -2.31 -20.61 0.26
C GLU A 217 -2.37 -19.31 1.07
N SER A 218 -2.25 -19.42 2.39
CA SER A 218 -1.98 -18.26 3.24
C SER A 218 -0.54 -17.81 3.00
N VAL A 219 -0.36 -16.92 2.03
CA VAL A 219 0.92 -16.26 1.71
C VAL A 219 1.48 -15.67 3.00
N ALA A 220 2.62 -16.19 3.46
CA ALA A 220 3.28 -15.66 4.63
C ALA A 220 3.76 -14.24 4.29
N ARG A 221 3.29 -13.25 5.06
CA ARG A 221 3.65 -11.83 4.86
C ARG A 221 5.18 -11.69 4.88
N GLY A 222 5.80 -11.16 3.83
CA GLY A 222 7.24 -10.87 3.80
C GLY A 222 7.99 -11.19 2.50
N ARG A 223 7.70 -12.33 1.86
CA ARG A 223 8.50 -12.81 0.71
C ARG A 223 7.71 -13.46 -0.43
N ASP A 224 6.54 -14.03 -0.14
CA ASP A 224 5.77 -14.74 -1.15
C ASP A 224 4.98 -13.76 -2.03
N ARG A 225 5.21 -13.85 -3.34
CA ARG A 225 4.48 -13.04 -4.33
C ARG A 225 3.08 -13.64 -4.46
N ARG A 226 2.06 -12.84 -4.23
CA ARG A 226 0.69 -13.15 -4.67
C ARG A 226 0.61 -13.07 -6.19
N GLU A 227 -0.22 -13.93 -6.74
CA GLU A 227 -0.54 -13.93 -8.15
C GLU A 227 -1.18 -12.61 -8.56
N ALA A 228 -0.79 -12.09 -9.72
CA ALA A 228 -1.41 -10.90 -10.29
C ALA A 228 -2.72 -11.31 -10.95
N LYS A 229 -3.84 -10.71 -10.53
CA LYS A 229 -5.12 -10.99 -11.16
C LYS A 229 -5.24 -10.33 -12.54
N ILE A 230 -5.99 -10.96 -13.41
CA ILE A 230 -6.46 -10.39 -14.67
C ILE A 230 -7.61 -9.44 -14.36
N ILE A 231 -7.48 -8.16 -14.75
CA ILE A 231 -8.51 -7.14 -14.55
C ILE A 231 -9.25 -6.91 -15.86
N ALA A 232 -10.57 -7.09 -15.85
CA ALA A 232 -11.44 -6.74 -16.97
C ALA A 232 -12.07 -5.36 -16.74
N THR A 233 -11.84 -4.42 -17.67
CA THR A 233 -12.28 -3.03 -17.56
C THR A 233 -13.12 -2.62 -18.76
N GLY A 234 -14.35 -2.19 -18.53
CA GLY A 234 -15.19 -1.63 -19.60
C GLY A 234 -14.75 -0.23 -20.04
N LYS A 235 -14.31 0.61 -19.09
CA LYS A 235 -13.79 1.96 -19.35
C LYS A 235 -12.94 2.44 -18.18
N SER A 236 -11.80 3.08 -18.47
CA SER A 236 -10.91 3.68 -17.48
C SER A 236 -10.70 5.17 -17.77
N ILE A 237 -10.39 5.92 -16.71
CA ILE A 237 -10.01 7.33 -16.78
C ILE A 237 -9.02 7.63 -15.66
N SER A 238 -7.99 8.40 -15.98
CA SER A 238 -7.06 8.98 -15.02
C SER A 238 -7.24 10.49 -15.02
N PHE A 239 -7.23 11.10 -13.84
CA PHE A 239 -7.42 12.53 -13.65
C PHE A 239 -6.77 12.95 -12.33
N ASP A 240 -6.48 14.24 -12.22
CA ASP A 240 -6.02 14.88 -10.99
C ASP A 240 -7.14 15.79 -10.49
N GLU A 241 -7.46 15.71 -9.20
CA GLU A 241 -8.50 16.54 -8.56
C GLU A 241 -7.96 17.07 -7.23
N GLU A 242 -8.19 18.34 -6.94
CA GLU A 242 -7.83 18.95 -5.66
C GLU A 242 -9.05 19.02 -4.73
N LEU A 243 -8.82 18.77 -3.44
CA LEU A 243 -9.87 18.89 -2.44
C LEU A 243 -10.18 20.38 -2.18
N GLY A 244 -11.31 20.84 -2.69
CA GLY A 244 -11.79 22.22 -2.48
C GLY A 244 -12.23 22.49 -1.04
N SER A 245 -12.57 23.75 -0.75
CA SER A 245 -13.04 24.20 0.57
C SER A 245 -14.31 23.49 1.06
N GLU A 246 -15.12 22.98 0.14
CA GLU A 246 -16.37 22.26 0.43
C GLU A 246 -16.15 20.76 0.77
N ARG A 247 -14.88 20.30 0.83
CA ARG A 247 -14.44 18.96 1.27
C ARG A 247 -15.00 17.75 0.51
N TYR A 248 -15.63 17.95 -0.65
CA TYR A 248 -15.99 16.85 -1.53
C TYR A 248 -15.10 16.81 -2.79
N LEU A 249 -14.92 15.59 -3.32
CA LEU A 249 -14.33 15.31 -4.62
C LEU A 249 -15.41 14.89 -5.60
N LYS A 250 -15.41 15.52 -6.77
CA LYS A 250 -16.30 15.15 -7.88
C LYS A 250 -15.53 14.28 -8.87
N LEU A 251 -15.59 12.97 -8.65
CA LEU A 251 -14.85 12.01 -9.47
C LEU A 251 -15.64 11.64 -10.73
N PRO A 252 -15.02 11.61 -11.91
CA PRO A 252 -15.62 10.99 -13.09
C PRO A 252 -16.11 9.56 -12.80
N ALA A 253 -17.33 9.24 -13.24
CA ALA A 253 -17.92 7.91 -13.12
C ALA A 253 -18.08 7.32 -14.54
N PRO A 254 -17.05 6.68 -15.10
CA PRO A 254 -17.12 6.14 -16.45
C PRO A 254 -18.17 5.02 -16.52
N THR A 255 -18.95 5.04 -17.60
CA THR A 255 -19.96 4.02 -17.92
C THR A 255 -19.42 3.10 -19.02
N PRO A 256 -19.62 1.77 -18.94
CA PRO A 256 -19.30 0.87 -20.05
C PRO A 256 -20.07 1.25 -21.32
N SER A 257 -19.38 1.25 -22.47
CA SER A 257 -19.96 1.74 -23.74
C SER A 257 -21.12 0.89 -24.26
N PHE A 258 -21.15 -0.40 -23.91
CA PHE A 258 -22.15 -1.37 -24.36
C PHE A 258 -23.44 -1.34 -23.53
N LEU A 259 -23.56 -0.44 -22.54
CA LEU A 259 -24.78 -0.32 -21.73
C LEU A 259 -25.67 0.79 -22.25
N ASN A 260 -26.96 0.45 -22.43
CA ASN A 260 -27.96 1.44 -22.76
C ASN A 260 -28.31 2.29 -21.52
N ALA A 261 -27.92 3.56 -21.56
CA ALA A 261 -28.08 4.53 -20.48
C ALA A 261 -29.53 4.99 -20.24
N THR A 262 -30.46 4.70 -21.16
CA THR A 262 -31.85 5.20 -21.10
C THR A 262 -32.80 4.39 -20.21
N ARG A 263 -32.39 3.19 -19.78
CA ARG A 263 -33.22 2.33 -18.94
C ARG A 263 -33.07 2.70 -17.46
N ARG A 264 -34.20 3.01 -16.81
CA ARG A 264 -34.25 3.24 -15.35
C ARG A 264 -34.24 1.91 -14.61
N TYR A 265 -33.11 1.59 -14.00
CA TYR A 265 -32.96 0.46 -13.08
C TYR A 265 -32.94 0.96 -11.63
N THR A 266 -33.28 0.09 -10.68
CA THR A 266 -33.32 0.42 -9.24
C THR A 266 -32.26 -0.35 -8.45
N LYS A 267 -31.26 -0.90 -9.15
CA LYS A 267 -30.22 -1.79 -8.61
C LYS A 267 -28.91 -1.51 -9.35
N GLY A 268 -27.78 -1.70 -8.67
CA GLY A 268 -26.50 -1.41 -9.29
C GLY A 268 -26.10 -2.40 -10.37
N ARG A 269 -25.59 -1.85 -11.45
CA ARG A 269 -25.34 -2.52 -12.72
C ARG A 269 -23.85 -2.74 -12.97
N TRP A 270 -23.02 -1.77 -12.61
CA TRP A 270 -21.57 -1.86 -12.66
C TRP A 270 -20.94 -1.21 -11.43
N VAL A 271 -19.63 -1.39 -11.30
CA VAL A 271 -18.84 -0.81 -10.22
C VAL A 271 -17.78 0.09 -10.83
N ASN A 272 -17.68 1.33 -10.35
CA ASN A 272 -16.48 2.13 -10.57
C ASN A 272 -15.51 1.88 -9.44
N LEU A 273 -14.28 1.49 -9.79
CA LEU A 273 -13.20 1.28 -8.85
C LEU A 273 -12.32 2.53 -8.84
N VAL A 274 -12.24 3.21 -7.69
CA VAL A 274 -11.37 4.37 -7.50
C VAL A 274 -10.08 3.93 -6.83
N VAL A 275 -8.97 4.17 -7.51
CA VAL A 275 -7.61 3.82 -7.07
C VAL A 275 -6.89 5.11 -6.73
N ALA A 276 -7.09 5.62 -5.51
CA ALA A 276 -6.48 6.88 -5.06
C ALA A 276 -4.97 6.71 -4.89
N ASP A 277 -4.17 7.60 -5.46
CA ASP A 277 -2.72 7.62 -5.26
C ASP A 277 -2.27 9.04 -4.92
N GLU A 278 -1.31 9.17 -3.99
CA GLU A 278 -0.81 10.47 -3.58
C GLU A 278 0.73 10.49 -3.55
N LEU A 279 1.31 11.26 -4.47
CA LEU A 279 2.76 11.41 -4.58
C LEU A 279 3.38 12.12 -3.36
N HIS A 280 2.59 12.90 -2.61
CA HIS A 280 3.07 13.86 -1.62
C HIS A 280 2.74 13.51 -0.15
N GLN A 281 2.02 12.41 0.12
CA GLN A 281 1.73 11.87 1.47
C GLN A 281 1.42 12.97 2.50
N ARG A 282 0.35 13.73 2.27
CA ARG A 282 -0.11 14.78 3.18
C ARG A 282 -0.91 14.19 4.36
N ALA A 283 -1.27 15.05 5.31
CA ALA A 283 -2.15 14.66 6.42
C ALA A 283 -3.63 14.55 5.99
N ASP A 284 -3.99 15.17 4.87
CA ASP A 284 -5.35 15.35 4.39
C ASP A 284 -5.33 15.43 2.84
N PRO A 285 -6.17 14.65 2.13
CA PRO A 285 -7.13 13.65 2.63
C PRO A 285 -6.56 12.28 2.97
N ALA A 286 -7.28 11.51 3.81
CA ALA A 286 -7.00 10.10 4.01
C ALA A 286 -7.29 9.29 2.72
N ILE A 287 -6.26 8.60 2.23
CA ILE A 287 -6.31 7.79 1.00
C ILE A 287 -6.20 6.28 1.27
N VAL A 288 -5.71 5.90 2.45
CA VAL A 288 -5.62 4.51 2.90
C VAL A 288 -6.68 4.29 3.97
N TYR A 289 -7.44 3.21 3.83
CA TYR A 289 -8.39 2.75 4.85
C TYR A 289 -8.33 1.22 4.93
N PRO A 290 -8.52 0.63 6.12
CA PRO A 290 -8.70 -0.80 6.26
C PRO A 290 -9.84 -1.30 5.38
N SER A 291 -9.74 -2.54 4.91
CA SER A 291 -10.82 -3.17 4.16
C SER A 291 -12.11 -3.21 4.98
N ASN A 292 -13.22 -2.81 4.37
CA ASN A 292 -14.53 -2.80 4.99
C ASN A 292 -15.51 -3.80 4.35
N LEU A 293 -15.00 -4.74 3.56
CA LEU A 293 -15.80 -5.72 2.83
C LEU A 293 -16.80 -6.46 3.73
N TRP A 294 -16.35 -6.83 4.93
CA TRP A 294 -17.16 -7.56 5.92
C TRP A 294 -17.90 -6.66 6.91
N SER A 295 -17.50 -5.39 7.01
CA SER A 295 -18.03 -4.41 7.98
C SER A 295 -18.17 -3.03 7.33
N PRO A 296 -19.19 -2.81 6.47
CA PRO A 296 -19.29 -1.61 5.62
C PRO A 296 -19.67 -0.32 6.34
N GLU A 297 -19.91 -0.36 7.64
CA GLU A 297 -20.40 0.81 8.38
C GLU A 297 -19.42 1.99 8.38
N TYR A 298 -18.14 1.69 8.11
CA TYR A 298 -17.03 2.63 8.09
C TYR A 298 -16.03 2.29 6.97
N PRO A 299 -15.37 3.29 6.34
CA PRO A 299 -15.69 4.71 6.40
C PRO A 299 -16.92 5.05 5.56
N ARG A 300 -17.59 6.16 5.88
CA ARG A 300 -18.72 6.69 5.10
C ARG A 300 -18.23 7.84 4.24
N LEU A 301 -17.64 7.53 3.09
CA LEU A 301 -17.08 8.55 2.19
C LEU A 301 -18.07 8.99 1.10
N GLY A 302 -19.17 8.26 0.86
CA GLY A 302 -20.13 8.58 -0.20
C GLY A 302 -21.51 8.92 0.34
N SER A 303 -22.22 9.82 -0.34
CA SER A 303 -23.64 10.07 -0.05
C SER A 303 -24.51 8.98 -0.69
N GLY A 304 -25.21 8.20 0.15
CA GLY A 304 -26.27 7.28 -0.28
C GLY A 304 -25.87 6.07 -1.13
N ARG A 305 -24.57 5.76 -1.27
CA ARG A 305 -24.07 4.60 -2.04
C ARG A 305 -23.36 3.59 -1.16
N ASP A 306 -23.49 2.31 -1.50
CA ASP A 306 -22.72 1.21 -0.91
C ASP A 306 -21.25 1.29 -1.35
N LEU A 307 -20.45 2.03 -0.58
CA LEU A 307 -19.00 2.09 -0.75
C LEU A 307 -18.36 0.85 -0.13
N ARG A 308 -17.55 0.13 -0.92
CA ARG A 308 -16.69 -0.95 -0.44
C ARG A 308 -15.23 -0.60 -0.66
N ILE A 309 -14.43 -0.74 0.37
CA ILE A 309 -12.98 -0.56 0.33
C ILE A 309 -12.36 -1.94 0.43
N GLY A 310 -11.57 -2.27 -0.59
CA GLY A 310 -10.76 -3.47 -0.64
C GLY A 310 -9.37 -3.19 -1.17
N ARG A 311 -8.68 -4.26 -1.56
CA ARG A 311 -7.34 -4.23 -2.16
C ARG A 311 -7.32 -3.61 -3.56
N GLU A 312 -8.43 -3.76 -4.27
CA GLU A 312 -8.59 -3.24 -5.62
C GLU A 312 -8.79 -1.71 -5.59
N GLY A 313 -9.29 -1.15 -4.48
CA GLY A 313 -9.59 0.28 -4.36
C GLY A 313 -10.90 0.55 -3.66
N TRP A 314 -11.49 1.71 -3.93
CA TRP A 314 -12.81 2.11 -3.45
C TRP A 314 -13.84 1.77 -4.53
N ALA A 315 -14.60 0.70 -4.30
CA ALA A 315 -15.66 0.24 -5.16
C ALA A 315 -16.95 1.01 -4.90
N LEU A 316 -17.43 1.69 -5.94
CA LEU A 316 -18.65 2.49 -5.96
C LEU A 316 -19.64 1.86 -6.94
N GLN A 317 -20.72 1.31 -6.39
CA GLN A 317 -21.80 0.76 -7.18
C GLN A 317 -22.55 1.88 -7.94
N GLN A 318 -22.82 1.64 -9.22
CA GLN A 318 -23.54 2.58 -10.09
C GLN A 318 -24.82 1.96 -10.63
N GLU A 319 -25.89 2.76 -10.63
CA GLU A 319 -27.21 2.36 -11.14
C GLU A 319 -27.52 3.02 -12.49
N HIS A 320 -27.00 4.24 -12.68
CA HIS A 320 -27.29 5.11 -13.81
C HIS A 320 -26.05 5.86 -14.28
N GLU A 321 -26.06 6.31 -15.52
CA GLU A 321 -25.06 7.23 -16.05
C GLU A 321 -25.34 8.64 -15.52
N ILE A 322 -24.71 8.97 -14.39
CA ILE A 322 -24.73 10.33 -13.81
C ILE A 322 -23.50 11.14 -14.28
N GLY A 323 -22.47 10.45 -14.78
CA GLY A 323 -21.20 11.02 -15.23
C GLY A 323 -20.21 11.31 -14.10
N TYR A 324 -20.66 11.36 -12.84
CA TYR A 324 -19.79 11.56 -11.68
C TYR A 324 -20.25 10.83 -10.42
N SER A 325 -19.30 10.67 -9.49
CA SER A 325 -19.50 10.23 -8.11
C SER A 325 -19.00 11.33 -7.18
N LEU A 326 -19.74 11.61 -6.10
CA LEU A 326 -19.31 12.53 -5.06
C LEU A 326 -18.76 11.71 -3.89
N LEU A 327 -17.53 12.03 -3.48
CA LEU A 327 -16.91 11.50 -2.27
C LEU A 327 -16.53 12.63 -1.32
N GLU A 328 -16.56 12.36 -0.03
CA GLU A 328 -16.08 13.23 1.04
C GLU A 328 -15.00 12.45 1.82
N PRO A 329 -13.74 12.47 1.36
CA PRO A 329 -12.64 11.89 2.10
C PRO A 329 -12.46 12.57 3.45
N GLN A 330 -12.13 11.80 4.48
CA GLN A 330 -11.88 12.33 5.82
C GLN A 330 -10.43 12.81 5.96
N GLU A 331 -10.18 13.76 6.85
CA GLU A 331 -8.82 14.06 7.32
C GLU A 331 -8.19 12.80 7.96
N GLY A 332 -6.89 12.55 7.77
CA GLY A 332 -6.20 11.34 8.25
C GLY A 332 -6.43 11.01 9.73
N ARG A 333 -6.37 12.02 10.59
CA ARG A 333 -6.66 11.86 12.02
C ARG A 333 -8.11 11.46 12.28
N ALA A 334 -9.06 12.13 11.63
CA ALA A 334 -10.48 11.83 11.80
C ALA A 334 -10.79 10.41 11.31
N ALA A 335 -10.18 10.00 10.20
CA ALA A 335 -10.28 8.65 9.66
C ALA A 335 -9.81 7.58 10.65
N ILE A 336 -8.66 7.79 11.32
CA ILE A 336 -8.16 6.82 12.30
C ILE A 336 -9.01 6.80 13.57
N ILE A 337 -9.40 7.97 14.09
CA ILE A 337 -10.24 8.05 15.30
C ILE A 337 -11.59 7.37 15.06
N GLY A 338 -12.24 7.64 13.92
CA GLY A 338 -13.51 7.03 13.56
C GLY A 338 -13.42 5.52 13.43
N TRP A 339 -12.33 5.01 12.85
CA TRP A 339 -12.09 3.57 12.78
C TRP A 339 -11.84 2.95 14.15
N LEU A 340 -10.99 3.54 15.00
CA LEU A 340 -10.73 3.06 16.35
C LEU A 340 -12.03 2.93 17.17
N LYS A 341 -12.95 3.88 16.97
CA LYS A 341 -14.28 3.83 17.58
C LYS A 341 -15.09 2.60 17.15
N THR A 342 -15.02 2.20 15.88
CA THR A 342 -15.64 0.94 15.40
C THR A 342 -15.03 -0.31 16.03
N GLN A 343 -13.80 -0.19 16.54
CA GLN A 343 -13.10 -1.26 17.27
C GLN A 343 -13.32 -1.16 18.80
N GLY A 344 -14.23 -0.30 19.26
CA GLY A 344 -14.54 -0.12 20.68
C GLY A 344 -13.51 0.73 21.44
N ILE A 345 -12.64 1.48 20.74
CA ILE A 345 -11.64 2.36 21.36
C ILE A 345 -11.99 3.81 21.09
N GLU A 346 -12.27 4.56 22.15
CA GLU A 346 -12.43 6.01 22.07
C GLU A 346 -11.05 6.67 22.07
N ALA A 347 -10.73 7.39 21.00
CA ALA A 347 -9.43 8.03 20.81
C ALA A 347 -9.56 9.56 20.79
N THR A 348 -8.73 10.25 21.58
CA THR A 348 -8.70 11.72 21.62
C THR A 348 -7.29 12.26 21.41
N PRO A 349 -7.10 13.36 20.66
CA PRO A 349 -5.77 13.92 20.44
C PRO A 349 -5.15 14.46 21.73
N SER A 350 -3.88 14.15 21.99
CA SER A 350 -3.09 14.75 23.08
C SER A 350 -2.52 16.12 22.69
N GLU A 351 -2.00 16.86 23.67
CA GLU A 351 -1.37 18.16 23.42
C GLU A 351 -0.08 17.99 22.61
N GLU A 352 0.72 16.99 22.98
CA GLU A 352 1.91 16.51 22.28
C GLU A 352 1.56 16.11 20.84
N GLY A 353 0.48 15.35 20.67
CA GLY A 353 -0.04 14.95 19.36
C GLY A 353 -0.44 16.12 18.47
N GLN A 354 -1.03 17.17 19.05
CA GLN A 354 -1.36 18.39 18.32
C GLN A 354 -0.10 19.14 17.87
N VAL A 355 0.92 19.26 18.73
CA VAL A 355 2.20 19.87 18.37
C VAL A 355 2.86 19.09 17.21
N ALA A 356 2.94 17.77 17.30
CA ALA A 356 3.52 16.91 16.27
C ALA A 356 2.81 17.06 14.91
N SER A 357 1.48 17.08 14.90
CA SER A 357 0.72 17.29 13.67
C SER A 357 0.91 18.68 13.08
N ARG A 358 1.07 19.72 13.91
CA ARG A 358 1.39 21.07 13.42
C ARG A 358 2.81 21.17 12.88
N VAL A 359 3.78 20.46 13.46
CA VAL A 359 5.14 20.32 12.89
C VAL A 359 5.07 19.74 11.48
N ILE A 360 4.34 18.62 11.30
CA ILE A 360 4.21 17.97 9.99
C ILE A 360 3.44 18.84 9.00
N ALA A 361 2.31 19.43 9.42
CA ALA A 361 1.53 20.32 8.56
C ALA A 361 2.32 21.55 8.10
N THR A 362 3.21 22.09 8.95
CA THR A 362 4.07 23.21 8.58
C THR A 362 5.18 22.80 7.60
N ALA A 363 5.60 21.53 7.63
CA ALA A 363 6.49 20.99 6.61
C ALA A 363 5.80 20.83 5.24
N ASP A 364 4.46 20.77 5.21
CA ASP A 364 3.55 20.48 4.08
C ASP A 364 3.41 18.98 3.76
N THR A 365 4.52 18.24 3.67
CA THR A 365 4.52 16.80 3.31
C THR A 365 5.40 15.98 4.25
N LEU A 366 5.14 14.67 4.37
CA LEU A 366 6.04 13.78 5.11
C LEU A 366 7.47 13.79 4.54
N LEU A 367 7.59 13.85 3.21
CA LEU A 367 8.89 14.03 2.56
C LEU A 367 9.61 15.30 3.01
N ALA A 368 8.90 16.42 3.07
CA ALA A 368 9.44 17.71 3.48
C ALA A 368 9.88 17.73 4.96
N CYS A 369 9.37 16.82 5.81
CA CYS A 369 9.96 16.58 7.14
C CYS A 369 11.43 16.15 7.06
N GLY A 370 11.93 15.80 5.87
CA GLY A 370 13.35 15.86 5.44
C GLY A 370 14.16 17.00 6.04
N MET A 371 13.57 18.19 6.14
CA MET A 371 14.24 19.37 6.71
C MET A 371 14.72 19.16 8.15
N PHE A 372 14.05 18.32 8.93
CA PHE A 372 14.41 18.01 10.32
C PHE A 372 15.49 16.93 10.44
N ALA A 373 15.90 16.30 9.33
CA ALA A 373 16.91 15.23 9.33
C ALA A 373 18.36 15.74 9.48
N ASP A 374 18.62 16.59 10.47
CA ASP A 374 19.97 17.00 10.87
C ASP A 374 20.02 17.21 12.38
N ARG A 375 20.79 16.36 13.06
CA ARG A 375 20.94 16.36 14.52
C ARG A 375 21.30 17.73 15.08
N LYS A 376 22.26 18.42 14.46
CA LYS A 376 22.72 19.75 14.92
C LYS A 376 21.61 20.81 14.77
N THR A 377 20.83 20.74 13.71
CA THR A 377 19.67 21.63 13.52
C THR A 377 18.63 21.41 14.61
N LEU A 378 18.28 20.17 14.92
CA LEU A 378 17.33 19.90 16.01
C LEU A 378 17.84 20.38 17.38
N GLN A 379 19.14 20.27 17.64
CA GLN A 379 19.76 20.82 18.85
C GLN A 379 19.65 22.35 18.90
N LEU A 380 19.94 23.04 17.79
CA LEU A 380 19.77 24.50 17.68
C LEU A 380 18.31 24.91 17.92
N LEU A 381 17.35 24.22 17.31
CA LEU A 381 15.93 24.50 17.51
C LEU A 381 15.53 24.29 18.98
N ASN A 382 15.99 23.22 19.62
CA ASN A 382 15.66 22.96 21.02
C ASN A 382 16.29 24.00 21.96
N GLU A 383 17.55 24.37 21.73
CA GLU A 383 18.23 25.43 22.49
C GLU A 383 17.45 26.75 22.43
N MET A 384 16.95 27.12 21.24
CA MET A 384 16.10 28.29 21.05
C MET A 384 14.72 28.18 21.71
N ALA A 385 14.18 26.98 21.86
CA ALA A 385 12.88 26.74 22.50
C ALA A 385 12.96 26.82 24.05
N GLU A 386 14.05 26.32 24.63
CA GLU A 386 14.21 26.13 26.08
C GLU A 386 14.91 27.30 26.79
N SER A 387 15.82 28.01 26.12
CA SER A 387 16.66 29.11 26.63
C SER A 387 17.16 28.92 28.06
N HIS A 388 18.36 28.36 28.17
CA HIS A 388 19.07 28.17 29.43
C HIS A 388 20.33 29.04 29.48
N THR A 389 20.68 29.58 30.66
CA THR A 389 22.05 30.06 30.94
C THR A 389 22.65 29.29 32.10
N GLU A 390 23.93 28.95 31.97
CA GLU A 390 24.74 28.46 33.08
C GLU A 390 25.05 29.62 34.02
N VAL A 391 24.55 29.58 35.25
CA VAL A 391 24.91 30.51 36.31
C VAL A 391 25.71 29.74 37.35
N HIS A 392 26.96 30.14 37.57
CA HIS A 392 27.76 29.63 38.68
C HIS A 392 27.31 30.30 39.98
N ARG A 393 26.77 29.52 40.91
CA ARG A 393 26.43 29.98 42.26
C ARG A 393 27.13 29.09 43.27
N ASN A 394 27.96 29.67 44.14
CA ASN A 394 28.74 28.95 45.17
C ASN A 394 29.56 27.76 44.62
N GLY A 395 30.24 27.93 43.47
CA GLY A 395 31.07 26.88 42.87
C GLY A 395 30.29 25.72 42.22
N LYS A 396 28.95 25.70 42.28
CA LYS A 396 28.11 24.74 41.54
C LYS A 396 27.51 25.41 40.29
N LYS A 397 27.57 24.69 39.16
CA LYS A 397 26.83 25.04 37.95
C LYS A 397 25.34 24.87 38.21
N THR A 398 24.56 25.94 38.08
CA THR A 398 23.10 25.91 38.14
C THR A 398 22.55 26.47 36.83
N VAL A 399 21.75 25.66 36.14
CA VAL A 399 21.09 26.06 34.89
C VAL A 399 19.83 26.85 35.23
N LYS A 400 19.74 28.10 34.77
CA LYS A 400 18.55 28.94 34.96
C LYS A 400 17.90 29.21 33.60
N SER A 401 16.59 28.98 33.49
CA SER A 401 15.84 29.36 32.29
C SER A 401 15.87 30.89 32.15
N VAL A 402 16.24 31.35 30.96
CA VAL A 402 16.27 32.76 30.57
C VAL A 402 15.06 33.04 29.69
N PRO A 403 14.42 34.22 29.80
CA PRO A 403 13.28 34.56 28.95
C PRO A 403 13.62 34.70 27.46
N ASP A 404 14.90 34.87 27.11
CA ASP A 404 15.33 35.23 25.76
C ASP A 404 15.51 34.00 24.87
N ARG A 405 14.47 33.68 24.09
CA ARG A 405 14.36 32.58 23.12
C ARG A 405 14.79 32.96 21.71
N SER A 406 15.58 34.03 21.58
CA SER A 406 16.04 34.54 20.30
C SER A 406 17.53 34.29 20.09
N LYS A 407 17.94 34.07 18.83
CA LYS A 407 19.34 33.88 18.43
C LYS A 407 19.74 34.89 17.36
N HIS A 408 20.98 35.36 17.42
CA HIS A 408 21.46 36.38 16.48
C HIS A 408 21.46 35.83 15.05
N TYR A 409 21.08 36.65 14.07
CA TYR A 409 20.86 36.19 12.69
C TYR A 409 22.10 35.54 12.07
N GLN A 410 23.30 36.03 12.40
CA GLN A 410 24.56 35.48 11.89
C GLN A 410 24.83 34.07 12.41
N GLU A 411 24.42 33.75 13.65
CA GLU A 411 24.63 32.43 14.24
C GLU A 411 23.77 31.39 13.51
N VAL A 412 22.48 31.70 13.32
CA VAL A 412 21.55 30.85 12.57
C VAL A 412 22.00 30.73 11.11
N ARG A 413 22.36 31.85 10.46
CA ARG A 413 22.83 31.84 9.07
C ARG A 413 24.08 30.96 8.90
N ARG A 414 25.07 31.11 9.77
CA ARG A 414 26.30 30.29 9.75
C ARG A 414 25.98 28.81 9.89
N HIS A 415 25.07 28.43 10.78
CA HIS A 415 24.63 27.03 10.94
C HIS A 415 24.07 26.45 9.62
N PHE A 416 23.22 27.19 8.92
CA PHE A 416 22.65 26.75 7.64
C PHE A 416 23.66 26.78 6.48
N GLU A 417 24.62 27.71 6.47
CA GLU A 417 25.74 27.70 5.52
C GLU A 417 26.67 26.49 5.74
N GLU A 418 26.90 26.08 6.98
CA GLU A 418 27.63 24.84 7.28
C GLU A 418 26.83 23.58 6.93
N ARG A 419 25.50 23.62 7.11
CA ARG A 419 24.61 22.52 6.75
C ARG A 419 24.59 22.30 5.24
N SER A 420 24.46 23.36 4.45
CA SER A 420 24.43 23.27 2.97
C SER A 420 25.74 22.76 2.38
N LYS A 421 26.89 23.02 3.01
CA LYS A 421 28.18 22.44 2.61
C LYS A 421 28.25 20.92 2.85
N ARG A 422 27.56 20.42 3.88
CA ARG A 422 27.56 18.99 4.26
C ARG A 422 26.47 18.18 3.55
N SER A 423 25.52 18.85 2.89
CA SER A 423 24.36 18.20 2.31
C SER A 423 23.86 18.91 1.06
N PHE A 424 23.74 18.14 -0.01
CA PHE A 424 22.94 18.52 -1.16
C PHE A 424 21.44 18.34 -0.85
N GLY A 425 20.56 19.18 -1.41
CA GLY A 425 19.11 19.08 -1.26
C GLY A 425 18.41 20.42 -0.98
N PHE A 426 17.22 20.60 -1.56
CA PHE A 426 16.44 21.84 -1.52
C PHE A 426 16.08 22.30 -0.09
N TRP A 427 15.95 21.35 0.85
CA TRP A 427 15.51 21.58 2.23
C TRP A 427 16.63 22.02 3.20
N ASN A 428 17.86 22.21 2.73
CA ASN A 428 19.02 22.46 3.60
C ASN A 428 19.35 23.94 3.83
N ASN A 429 18.67 24.86 3.14
CA ASN A 429 18.91 26.30 3.27
C ASN A 429 18.01 26.94 4.34
N LEU A 430 18.43 28.10 4.85
CA LEU A 430 17.66 28.87 5.82
C LEU A 430 16.33 29.38 5.24
N ASP A 431 16.32 29.75 3.96
CA ASP A 431 15.12 30.28 3.29
C ASP A 431 13.95 29.29 3.32
N TYR A 432 14.23 27.99 3.22
CA TYR A 432 13.23 26.93 3.30
C TYR A 432 12.53 26.91 4.67
N PHE A 433 13.28 27.15 5.75
CA PHE A 433 12.75 27.25 7.11
C PHE A 433 11.98 28.56 7.33
N LEU A 434 12.45 29.67 6.74
CA LEU A 434 11.77 30.97 6.81
C LEU A 434 10.44 30.95 6.06
N ASN A 435 10.40 30.40 4.85
CA ASN A 435 9.20 30.28 4.03
C ASN A 435 8.13 29.38 4.66
N ARG A 436 8.52 28.48 5.55
CA ARG A 436 7.63 27.64 6.38
C ARG A 436 7.36 28.21 7.76
N SER A 437 7.73 29.47 8.01
CA SER A 437 7.50 30.15 9.29
C SER A 437 8.12 29.44 10.51
N VAL A 438 9.16 28.61 10.33
CA VAL A 438 9.85 27.99 11.47
C VAL A 438 10.52 29.08 12.32
N PHE A 439 11.17 30.02 11.65
CA PHE A 439 11.77 31.21 12.24
C PHE A 439 10.95 32.45 11.91
N ARG A 440 10.93 33.39 12.85
CA ARG A 440 10.45 34.76 12.65
C ARG A 440 11.56 35.74 12.94
N ALA A 441 11.76 36.66 12.02
CA ALA A 441 12.73 37.74 12.15
C ALA A 441 12.20 38.82 13.10
N GLY A 442 13.11 39.41 13.86
CA GLY A 442 12.83 40.49 14.78
C GLY A 442 14.09 41.24 15.18
N LEU A 443 13.88 42.31 15.95
CA LEU A 443 14.94 43.19 16.43
C LEU A 443 15.05 43.10 17.95
N ARG A 444 16.29 43.15 18.44
CA ARG A 444 16.59 43.22 19.86
C ARG A 444 16.82 44.69 20.25
N VAL A 445 15.95 45.22 21.10
CA VAL A 445 15.93 46.64 21.47
C VAL A 445 16.09 46.77 22.98
N GLN A 446 17.07 47.56 23.41
CA GLN A 446 17.28 47.86 24.82
C GLN A 446 16.24 48.88 25.30
N CYS A 447 15.54 48.56 26.40
CA CYS A 447 14.63 49.51 27.03
C CYS A 447 15.44 50.62 27.73
N PRO A 448 15.22 51.90 27.42
CA PRO A 448 15.97 53.00 28.02
C PRO A 448 15.62 53.21 29.51
N ILE A 449 14.48 52.68 29.96
CA ILE A 449 13.98 52.86 31.35
C ILE A 449 14.60 51.83 32.30
N CYS A 450 14.66 50.55 31.91
CA CYS A 450 15.12 49.47 32.78
C CYS A 450 16.34 48.69 32.25
N ALA A 451 16.94 49.15 31.16
CA ALA A 451 18.08 48.56 30.46
C ALA A 451 17.89 47.11 29.98
N TYR A 452 16.68 46.55 30.07
CA TYR A 452 16.36 45.20 29.62
C TYR A 452 16.26 45.12 28.10
N TYR A 453 16.85 44.09 27.51
CA TYR A 453 16.72 43.81 26.08
C TYR A 453 15.42 43.08 25.78
N ASN A 454 14.60 43.67 24.93
CA ASN A 454 13.35 43.09 24.46
C ASN A 454 13.55 42.64 23.02
N TRP A 455 12.94 41.51 22.66
CA TRP A 455 12.85 41.07 21.28
C TRP A 455 11.46 41.44 20.74
N PHE A 456 11.42 42.12 19.59
CA PHE A 456 10.19 42.48 18.89
C PHE A 456 10.20 41.86 17.49
N ALA A 457 9.11 41.17 17.15
CA ALA A 457 8.88 40.76 15.76
C ALA A 457 8.72 42.00 14.87
N LEU A 458 9.13 41.91 13.60
CA LEU A 458 9.11 43.06 12.68
C LEU A 458 7.73 43.69 12.50
N ASP A 459 6.70 42.86 12.41
CA ASP A 459 5.30 43.27 12.26
C ASP A 459 4.68 43.77 13.58
N ALA A 460 5.37 43.57 14.71
CA ALA A 460 4.95 44.06 16.03
C ALA A 460 5.73 45.29 16.49
N LEU A 461 6.76 45.73 15.75
CA LEU A 461 7.60 46.86 16.12
C LEU A 461 6.95 48.18 15.71
N GLY A 462 6.30 48.85 16.67
CA GLY A 462 5.77 50.21 16.51
C GLY A 462 6.75 51.32 16.90
N TYR A 463 6.33 52.58 16.78
CA TYR A 463 7.08 53.76 17.26
C TYR A 463 7.25 53.78 18.79
N LYS A 464 6.31 53.18 19.52
CA LYS A 464 6.28 53.14 21.00
C LYS A 464 6.11 51.71 21.51
N PRO A 465 7.12 50.84 21.35
CA PRO A 465 7.04 49.47 21.83
C PRO A 465 6.92 49.42 23.37
N THR A 466 6.26 48.38 23.87
CA THR A 466 6.11 48.14 25.31
C THR A 466 7.18 47.17 25.79
N CYS A 467 7.93 47.53 26.83
CA CYS A 467 8.93 46.63 27.42
C CYS A 467 8.26 45.48 28.17
N SER A 468 8.64 44.22 27.89
CA SER A 468 8.05 43.03 28.54
C SER A 468 8.43 42.88 30.00
N ARG A 469 9.45 43.60 30.49
CA ARG A 469 9.92 43.55 31.88
C ARG A 469 9.31 44.63 32.77
N CYS A 470 9.40 45.91 32.37
CA CYS A 470 8.89 47.02 33.17
C CYS A 470 7.50 47.52 32.74
N LEU A 471 6.96 46.96 31.64
CA LEU A 471 5.65 47.29 31.07
C LEU A 471 5.47 48.75 30.61
N ASN A 472 6.52 49.57 30.68
CA ASN A 472 6.50 50.92 30.16
C ASN A 472 6.69 50.93 28.63
N GLN A 473 6.00 51.87 27.98
CA GLN A 473 6.29 52.25 26.60
C GLN A 473 7.51 53.16 26.56
N PHE A 474 8.30 53.04 25.50
CA PHE A 474 9.42 53.93 25.23
C PHE A 474 9.47 54.28 23.75
N GLU A 475 10.08 55.40 23.40
CA GLU A 475 10.21 55.79 22.00
C GLU A 475 11.33 54.99 21.33
N PHE A 476 10.97 54.29 20.24
CA PHE A 476 11.92 53.59 19.41
C PHE A 476 12.53 54.59 18.41
N SER A 477 13.82 54.91 18.57
CA SER A 477 14.52 55.84 17.67
C SER A 477 14.61 55.27 16.25
N GLN A 478 14.12 56.04 15.28
CA GLN A 478 14.26 55.76 13.85
C GLN A 478 15.35 56.63 13.20
N ALA A 479 16.18 57.29 14.00
CA ALA A 479 17.30 58.06 13.47
C ALA A 479 18.30 57.11 12.76
N PRO A 480 18.84 57.47 11.58
CA PRO A 480 19.72 56.59 10.81
C PRO A 480 20.89 56.01 11.62
N GLN A 481 21.50 56.84 12.47
CA GLN A 481 22.60 56.46 13.37
C GLN A 481 22.23 55.38 14.40
N ASP A 482 20.98 55.34 14.87
CA ASP A 482 20.50 54.35 15.84
C ASP A 482 20.06 53.06 15.13
N LEU A 483 19.51 53.18 13.92
CA LEU A 483 19.14 52.04 13.08
C LEU A 483 20.36 51.16 12.73
N HIS A 484 21.55 51.75 12.56
CA HIS A 484 22.80 50.99 12.31
C HIS A 484 23.26 50.14 13.50
N ARG A 485 22.77 50.41 14.71
CA ARG A 485 23.12 49.66 15.94
C ARG A 485 22.14 48.54 16.24
N LEU A 486 21.09 48.39 15.43
CA LEU A 486 20.09 47.35 15.63
C LEU A 486 20.62 45.99 15.20
N GLU A 487 20.48 45.04 16.11
CA GLU A 487 20.86 43.66 15.87
C GLU A 487 19.64 42.82 15.51
N TRP A 488 19.79 42.02 14.46
CA TRP A 488 18.76 41.14 13.94
C TRP A 488 18.81 39.78 14.63
N TYR A 489 17.65 39.30 15.02
CA TYR A 489 17.50 38.03 15.73
C TYR A 489 16.36 37.21 15.13
N TYR A 490 16.53 35.90 15.14
CA TYR A 490 15.47 34.95 14.86
C TYR A 490 14.90 34.36 16.14
N ARG A 491 13.60 34.11 16.14
CA ARG A 491 12.89 33.35 17.19
C ARG A 491 12.04 32.27 16.56
N LEU A 492 11.88 31.14 17.24
CA LEU A 492 10.98 30.08 16.81
C LEU A 492 9.52 30.50 16.96
N THR A 493 8.67 29.98 16.07
CA THR A 493 7.22 30.24 16.14
C THR A 493 6.39 28.97 16.21
N GLY A 494 5.14 29.15 16.64
CA GLY A 494 4.12 28.09 16.65
C GLY A 494 4.61 26.81 17.34
N PRO A 495 4.47 25.64 16.70
CA PRO A 495 4.81 24.35 17.31
C PRO A 495 6.30 24.20 17.60
N PHE A 496 7.18 24.90 16.88
CA PHE A 496 8.64 24.78 17.03
C PHE A 496 9.16 25.45 18.30
N ALA A 497 8.40 26.40 18.87
CA ALA A 497 8.75 27.07 20.12
C ALA A 497 8.41 26.24 21.37
N ALA A 498 7.79 25.07 21.20
CA ALA A 498 7.52 24.14 22.29
C ALA A 498 8.83 23.46 22.73
N PRO A 499 9.06 23.28 24.05
CA PRO A 499 10.27 22.66 24.59
C PRO A 499 10.35 21.17 24.27
N ASP A 500 11.42 20.49 24.71
CA ASP A 500 11.58 19.05 24.59
C ASP A 500 11.48 18.55 23.13
N TYR A 501 12.14 19.27 22.23
CA TYR A 501 12.18 18.99 20.79
C TYR A 501 10.78 19.02 20.17
N ALA A 502 10.05 20.13 20.38
CA ALA A 502 8.65 20.28 20.01
C ALA A 502 7.77 19.17 20.60
N ARG A 503 7.99 18.86 21.88
CA ARG A 503 7.36 17.75 22.62
C ARG A 503 7.44 16.40 21.90
N GLY A 504 8.61 16.09 21.33
CA GLY A 504 8.81 14.87 20.54
C GLY A 504 8.26 14.93 19.10
N GLY A 505 7.64 16.04 18.69
CA GLY A 505 7.05 16.19 17.36
C GLY A 505 8.04 15.98 16.20
N TYR A 506 9.31 16.35 16.38
CA TYR A 506 10.33 16.07 15.36
C TYR A 506 10.61 14.57 15.21
N ALA A 507 10.62 13.81 16.31
CA ALA A 507 10.84 12.37 16.26
C ALA A 507 9.71 11.67 15.51
N VAL A 508 8.44 12.01 15.84
CA VAL A 508 7.26 11.47 15.14
C VAL A 508 7.29 11.81 13.64
N ALA A 509 7.59 13.06 13.29
CA ALA A 509 7.66 13.50 11.89
C ALA A 509 8.72 12.74 11.08
N LEU A 510 9.91 12.53 11.65
CA LEU A 510 10.98 11.77 11.00
C LEU A 510 10.63 10.28 10.90
N THR A 511 9.98 9.71 11.91
CA THR A 511 9.55 8.31 11.90
C THR A 511 8.52 8.05 10.82
N LEU A 512 7.47 8.86 10.73
CA LEU A 512 6.45 8.73 9.67
C LEU A 512 7.05 8.90 8.28
N ARG A 513 8.01 9.83 8.09
CA ARG A 513 8.75 9.95 6.83
C ARG A 513 9.50 8.66 6.48
N SER A 514 10.20 8.05 7.44
CA SER A 514 10.96 6.83 7.20
C SER A 514 10.08 5.61 6.87
N LEU A 515 8.82 5.61 7.33
CA LEU A 515 7.83 4.58 7.00
C LEU A 515 7.12 4.81 5.67
N ALA A 516 7.19 6.02 5.11
CA ALA A 516 6.61 6.37 3.81
C ALA A 516 7.69 6.93 2.88
N PRO A 517 8.68 6.11 2.47
CA PRO A 517 9.68 6.53 1.49
C PRO A 517 9.00 6.88 0.16
N GLN A 518 9.63 7.77 -0.61
CA GLN A 518 9.02 8.31 -1.84
C GLN A 518 8.61 7.20 -2.81
N HIS A 519 7.44 7.39 -3.46
CA HIS A 519 6.90 6.64 -4.61
C HIS A 519 6.40 5.20 -4.39
N ASP A 520 6.79 4.53 -3.30
CA ASP A 520 6.50 3.09 -3.10
C ASP A 520 5.66 2.75 -1.85
N THR A 521 5.09 3.76 -1.17
CA THR A 521 4.18 3.55 -0.04
C THR A 521 3.08 4.62 0.03
N ASN A 522 1.85 4.18 0.31
CA ASN A 522 0.74 5.02 0.74
C ASN A 522 0.50 4.88 2.24
N ILE A 523 0.31 6.01 2.94
CA ILE A 523 0.08 6.02 4.39
C ILE A 523 -1.07 6.97 4.77
N THR A 524 -1.85 6.59 5.76
CA THR A 524 -2.79 7.49 6.47
C THR A 524 -2.45 7.43 7.94
N TRP A 525 -2.30 8.57 8.61
CA TRP A 525 -1.71 8.63 9.95
C TRP A 525 -2.37 9.64 10.87
N ALA A 526 -2.17 9.46 12.17
CA ALA A 526 -2.58 10.33 13.25
C ALA A 526 -1.46 10.40 14.30
N THR A 527 -1.26 11.57 14.90
CA THR A 527 -0.26 11.80 15.96
C THR A 527 -0.92 11.98 17.32
N GLY A 528 -0.27 11.45 18.36
CA GLY A 528 -0.60 11.55 19.78
C GLY A 528 -2.06 11.29 20.10
N LEU A 529 -2.41 10.03 20.35
CA LEU A 529 -3.78 9.63 20.68
C LEU A 529 -3.84 9.02 22.07
N ARG A 530 -4.72 9.56 22.92
CA ARG A 530 -5.14 8.96 24.19
C ARG A 530 -6.27 7.98 23.93
N LEU A 531 -6.11 6.75 24.38
CA LEU A 531 -6.99 5.63 24.04
C LEU A 531 -7.76 5.17 25.29
N ALA A 532 -9.09 5.25 25.25
CA ALA A 532 -9.99 4.69 26.25
C ALA A 532 -10.73 3.46 25.69
N PRO A 533 -10.96 2.40 26.49
CA PRO A 533 -10.69 2.27 27.92
C PRO A 533 -9.25 1.81 28.25
N LEU A 534 -8.36 1.73 27.25
CA LEU A 534 -7.00 1.25 27.46
C LEU A 534 -6.18 2.12 28.42
N GLY A 535 -6.53 3.40 28.61
CA GLY A 535 -5.88 4.28 29.58
C GLY A 535 -4.39 4.51 29.27
N CYS A 536 -4.02 4.49 28.00
CA CYS A 536 -2.66 4.77 27.54
C CYS A 536 -2.67 5.79 26.39
N GLU A 537 -1.50 6.37 26.14
CA GLU A 537 -1.25 7.25 25.00
C GLU A 537 -0.31 6.54 24.02
N ILE A 538 -0.45 6.87 22.73
CA ILE A 538 0.45 6.41 21.68
C ILE A 538 0.88 7.61 20.82
N ASP A 539 2.17 7.69 20.51
CA ASP A 539 2.75 8.85 19.81
C ASP A 539 2.25 8.97 18.37
N PHE A 540 2.01 7.85 17.69
CA PHE A 540 1.33 7.83 16.40
C PHE A 540 0.64 6.50 16.08
N VAL A 541 -0.37 6.59 15.22
CA VAL A 541 -1.05 5.46 14.61
C VAL A 541 -1.06 5.68 13.10
N ALA A 542 -0.86 4.63 12.31
CA ALA A 542 -0.97 4.72 10.86
C ALA A 542 -1.53 3.46 10.21
N TRP A 543 -2.12 3.63 9.03
CA TRP A 543 -2.36 2.55 8.08
C TRP A 543 -1.34 2.66 6.98
N HIS A 544 -0.44 1.69 6.94
CA HIS A 544 0.64 1.62 5.97
C HIS A 544 0.28 0.62 4.86
N ARG A 545 0.39 1.03 3.61
CA ARG A 545 0.18 0.16 2.45
C ARG A 545 1.33 0.34 1.45
N PRO A 546 2.16 -0.69 1.21
CA PRO A 546 3.18 -0.61 0.17
C PRO A 546 2.52 -0.47 -1.21
N THR A 547 3.02 0.42 -2.05
CA THR A 547 2.66 0.57 -3.46
C THR A 547 3.75 -0.04 -4.31
N ARG A 548 3.56 -1.30 -4.70
CA ARG A 548 4.53 -1.98 -5.55
C ARG A 548 4.28 -1.60 -7.00
N MET A 549 5.20 -0.85 -7.62
CA MET A 549 5.11 -0.50 -9.04
C MET A 549 4.77 -1.72 -9.90
N GLY A 550 3.79 -1.55 -10.80
CA GLY A 550 3.31 -2.59 -11.73
C GLY A 550 2.67 -3.80 -11.05
N ARG A 551 2.07 -3.64 -9.87
CA ARG A 551 1.04 -4.55 -9.37
C ARG A 551 -0.32 -3.93 -9.59
N ASP A 552 -1.22 -4.70 -10.19
CA ASP A 552 -2.59 -4.29 -10.46
C ASP A 552 -3.47 -4.32 -9.18
N GLU A 553 -3.05 -5.07 -8.14
CA GLU A 553 -3.70 -5.09 -6.82
C GLU A 553 -2.79 -4.56 -5.71
N ARG A 554 -3.42 -3.88 -4.73
CA ARG A 554 -2.73 -3.34 -3.56
C ARG A 554 -2.76 -4.34 -2.40
N ASP A 555 -1.79 -4.23 -1.50
CA ASP A 555 -1.79 -5.02 -0.27
C ASP A 555 -2.85 -4.50 0.74
N GLU A 556 -3.29 -5.37 1.66
CA GLU A 556 -4.08 -4.90 2.81
C GLU A 556 -3.25 -3.89 3.60
N PRO A 557 -3.85 -2.76 4.02
CA PRO A 557 -3.18 -1.86 4.92
C PRO A 557 -2.81 -2.56 6.21
N ILE A 558 -1.60 -2.28 6.68
CA ILE A 558 -1.09 -2.77 7.95
C ILE A 558 -1.30 -1.66 8.97
N LEU A 559 -1.92 -2.00 10.11
CA LEU A 559 -1.96 -1.10 11.25
C LEU A 559 -0.56 -0.96 11.85
N VAL A 560 -0.13 0.28 12.02
CA VAL A 560 1.14 0.65 12.65
C VAL A 560 0.83 1.38 13.96
N LEU A 561 1.46 0.92 15.03
CA LEU A 561 1.37 1.48 16.37
C LEU A 561 2.76 1.91 16.79
N GLY A 562 2.95 3.20 17.07
CA GLY A 562 4.28 3.79 17.14
C GLY A 562 4.58 4.59 18.40
N GLU A 563 5.80 4.43 18.89
CA GLU A 563 6.43 5.29 19.89
C GLU A 563 7.68 5.97 19.30
N ALA A 564 7.83 7.28 19.53
CA ALA A 564 8.94 8.07 19.03
C ALA A 564 9.58 8.91 20.14
N LYS A 565 10.89 8.69 20.38
CA LYS A 565 11.65 9.40 21.42
C LYS A 565 12.68 10.35 20.84
N SER A 566 12.80 11.53 21.43
CA SER A 566 13.87 12.49 21.12
C SER A 566 15.23 12.00 21.68
N PHE A 567 16.14 12.91 22.07
CA PHE A 567 17.49 12.57 22.52
C PHE A 567 17.60 12.12 23.99
N GLY A 568 16.47 11.86 24.67
CA GLY A 568 16.46 11.51 26.09
C GLY A 568 17.12 10.15 26.37
N VAL A 569 18.11 10.12 27.26
CA VAL A 569 18.78 8.88 27.72
C VAL A 569 17.83 8.10 28.63
N GLY A 570 17.71 6.79 28.43
CA GLY A 570 16.81 5.95 29.22
C GLY A 570 15.31 6.17 28.92
N SER A 571 15.00 6.84 27.81
CA SER A 571 13.63 7.18 27.41
C SER A 571 12.78 5.96 27.02
N ILE A 572 13.42 4.83 26.72
CA ILE A 572 12.72 3.55 26.49
C ILE A 572 12.58 2.83 27.83
N ASN A 573 11.54 3.21 28.57
CA ASN A 573 11.25 2.71 29.91
C ASN A 573 10.15 1.61 29.91
N ASP A 574 9.90 1.02 31.08
CA ASP A 574 8.93 -0.08 31.20
C ASP A 574 7.48 0.36 30.93
N GLU A 575 7.14 1.61 31.26
CA GLU A 575 5.82 2.21 30.98
C GLU A 575 5.56 2.33 29.47
N THR A 576 6.58 2.74 28.71
CA THR A 576 6.54 2.80 27.24
C THR A 576 6.25 1.42 26.66
N ILE A 577 7.01 0.41 27.09
CA ILE A 577 6.84 -0.98 26.62
C ILE A 577 5.47 -1.55 27.01
N HIS A 578 5.02 -1.27 28.24
CA HIS A 578 3.73 -1.73 28.73
C HIS A 578 2.56 -1.12 27.95
N SER A 579 2.60 0.19 27.71
CA SER A 579 1.57 0.91 26.95
C SER A 579 1.46 0.39 25.53
N LEU A 580 2.59 0.27 24.82
CA LEU A 580 2.60 -0.23 23.45
C LEU A 580 2.12 -1.67 23.34
N LYS A 581 2.54 -2.53 24.29
CA LYS A 581 2.08 -3.92 24.40
C LYS A 581 0.57 -4.00 24.61
N LYS A 582 0.03 -3.18 25.52
CA LYS A 582 -1.41 -3.14 25.86
C LYS A 582 -2.27 -2.78 24.65
N VAL A 583 -1.85 -1.80 23.85
CA VAL A 583 -2.56 -1.45 22.61
C VAL A 583 -2.46 -2.59 21.59
N ALA A 584 -1.28 -3.14 21.38
CA ALA A 584 -1.07 -4.22 20.40
C ALA A 584 -1.81 -5.52 20.73
N GLU A 585 -2.09 -5.80 22.01
CA GLU A 585 -2.95 -6.93 22.42
C GLU A 585 -4.38 -6.79 21.90
N SER A 586 -4.87 -5.56 21.69
CA SER A 586 -6.18 -5.30 21.08
C SER A 586 -6.16 -5.43 19.55
N PHE A 587 -4.97 -5.46 18.93
CA PHE A 587 -4.81 -5.49 17.47
C PHE A 587 -3.78 -6.54 17.03
N PRO A 588 -4.13 -7.83 17.04
CA PRO A 588 -3.30 -8.87 16.44
C PRO A 588 -3.01 -8.56 14.96
N GLY A 589 -1.74 -8.68 14.55
CA GLY A 589 -1.30 -8.35 13.18
C GLY A 589 -0.82 -6.92 12.98
N ALA A 590 -0.95 -6.05 13.99
CA ALA A 590 -0.38 -4.70 13.96
C ALA A 590 1.15 -4.73 14.10
N VAL A 591 1.84 -3.89 13.33
CA VAL A 591 3.28 -3.67 13.43
C VAL A 591 3.55 -2.63 14.51
N LEU A 592 4.46 -2.96 15.42
CA LEU A 592 4.96 -2.04 16.41
C LEU A 592 6.17 -1.29 15.86
N VAL A 593 6.25 0.01 16.12
CA VAL A 593 7.42 0.82 15.78
C VAL A 593 7.92 1.51 17.04
N VAL A 594 9.18 1.32 17.38
CA VAL A 594 9.86 2.14 18.38
C VAL A 594 11.02 2.86 17.70
N SER A 595 11.01 4.18 17.81
CA SER A 595 11.97 5.04 17.13
C SER A 595 12.65 6.01 18.08
N THR A 596 13.92 6.35 17.83
CA THR A 596 14.59 7.43 18.56
C THR A 596 15.58 8.21 17.70
N LEU A 597 15.77 9.48 18.04
CA LEU A 597 16.79 10.35 17.43
C LEU A 597 18.23 10.00 17.84
N ARG A 598 18.43 9.11 18.81
CA ARG A 598 19.75 8.61 19.21
C ARG A 598 20.26 7.51 18.30
N GLU A 599 21.57 7.44 18.11
CA GLU A 599 22.23 6.29 17.49
C GLU A 599 22.24 5.09 18.45
N ILE A 600 22.43 3.87 17.93
CA ILE A 600 22.30 2.64 18.74
C ILE A 600 23.36 2.53 19.84
N ASP A 601 24.55 3.09 19.62
CA ASP A 601 25.65 3.11 20.59
C ASP A 601 25.35 4.02 21.80
N GLU A 602 24.37 4.92 21.69
CA GLU A 602 23.88 5.76 22.77
C GLU A 602 22.78 5.07 23.62
N TYR A 603 22.41 3.83 23.31
CA TYR A 603 21.42 3.07 24.08
C TYR A 603 22.06 2.38 25.27
N SER A 604 21.37 2.39 26.40
CA SER A 604 21.74 1.55 27.53
C SER A 604 21.42 0.08 27.26
N LEU A 605 22.16 -0.83 27.90
CA LEU A 605 21.89 -2.28 27.84
C LEU A 605 20.46 -2.61 28.31
N ALA A 606 19.90 -1.84 29.25
CA ALA A 606 18.54 -2.01 29.73
C ALA A 606 17.50 -1.69 28.64
N GLU A 607 17.71 -0.63 27.86
CA GLU A 607 16.84 -0.27 26.73
C GLU A 607 16.87 -1.35 25.64
N ILE A 608 18.06 -1.84 25.29
CA ILE A 608 18.22 -2.94 24.32
C ILE A 608 17.52 -4.21 24.83
N ALA A 609 17.68 -4.56 26.11
CA ALA A 609 17.04 -5.72 26.72
C ALA A 609 15.51 -5.63 26.68
N ARG A 610 14.94 -4.46 27.00
CA ARG A 610 13.49 -4.19 26.92
C ARG A 610 12.95 -4.35 25.50
N LEU A 611 13.61 -3.74 24.52
CA LEU A 611 13.24 -3.87 23.11
C LEU A 611 13.35 -5.32 22.62
N ARG A 612 14.41 -6.03 23.01
CA ARG A 612 14.58 -7.45 22.70
C ARG A 612 13.46 -8.30 23.28
N HIS A 613 13.06 -8.04 24.51
CA HIS A 613 11.94 -8.74 25.14
C HIS A 613 10.61 -8.45 24.42
N LEU A 614 10.35 -7.19 24.06
CA LEU A 614 9.17 -6.81 23.28
C LEU A 614 9.15 -7.48 21.90
N ALA A 615 10.29 -7.49 21.18
CA ALA A 615 10.41 -8.16 19.88
C ALA A 615 10.15 -9.67 19.98
N LEU A 616 10.70 -10.34 20.99
CA LEU A 616 10.46 -11.76 21.23
C LEU A 616 8.99 -12.05 21.57
N TRP A 617 8.36 -11.19 22.38
CA TRP A 617 6.93 -11.27 22.64
C TRP A 617 6.10 -11.12 21.36
N GLY A 618 6.45 -10.18 20.48
CA GLY A 618 5.79 -9.95 19.20
C GLY A 618 5.94 -11.10 18.18
N ARG A 619 7.02 -11.88 18.30
CA ARG A 619 7.32 -13.08 17.48
C ARG A 619 6.53 -14.34 17.87
N ARG A 620 5.66 -14.27 18.88
CA ARG A 620 4.72 -15.35 19.22
C ARG A 620 3.98 -15.84 17.95
N LYS A 621 3.67 -17.14 17.86
CA LYS A 621 3.06 -17.73 16.66
C LYS A 621 1.53 -17.57 16.67
N THR A 622 0.94 -17.30 15.50
CA THR A 622 -0.47 -17.61 15.19
C THR A 622 -0.58 -18.91 14.41
N HIS A 623 -1.80 -19.42 14.26
CA HIS A 623 -2.14 -20.48 13.29
C HIS A 623 -1.72 -20.15 11.84
N GLN A 624 -1.44 -18.88 11.50
CA GLN A 624 -1.05 -18.41 10.16
C GLN A 624 0.48 -18.19 9.96
N ALA A 625 1.30 -18.80 10.82
CA ALA A 625 2.76 -18.98 10.64
C ALA A 625 3.67 -17.73 10.55
N GLY A 626 3.15 -16.52 10.80
CA GLY A 626 3.93 -15.27 10.93
C GLY A 626 3.95 -14.70 12.36
N PRO A 627 4.81 -13.68 12.65
CA PRO A 627 4.80 -12.98 13.94
C PRO A 627 3.49 -12.22 14.15
N ILE A 628 2.90 -12.28 15.36
CA ILE A 628 1.63 -11.59 15.66
C ILE A 628 1.79 -10.06 15.63
N ASN A 629 2.82 -9.54 16.28
CA ASN A 629 3.04 -8.10 16.40
C ASN A 629 4.54 -7.79 16.21
N PRO A 630 5.07 -7.83 14.98
CA PRO A 630 6.49 -7.61 14.73
C PRO A 630 6.91 -6.19 15.15
N LEU A 631 8.13 -6.05 15.69
CA LEU A 631 8.70 -4.78 16.13
C LEU A 631 9.70 -4.24 15.12
N VAL A 632 9.48 -3.03 14.62
CA VAL A 632 10.47 -2.24 13.89
C VAL A 632 11.20 -1.35 14.90
N VAL A 633 12.52 -1.33 14.84
CA VAL A 633 13.36 -0.41 15.63
C VAL A 633 14.06 0.55 14.69
N LEU A 634 13.76 1.85 14.82
CA LEU A 634 14.43 2.91 14.06
C LEU A 634 15.30 3.76 15.00
N THR A 635 16.50 4.07 14.57
CA THR A 635 17.48 4.86 15.31
C THR A 635 17.78 6.15 14.56
N GLY A 636 18.65 7.00 15.12
CA GLY A 636 19.19 8.16 14.43
C GLY A 636 19.75 7.83 13.05
N THR A 637 20.28 6.62 12.85
CA THR A 637 20.77 6.13 11.54
C THR A 637 19.68 6.20 10.47
N GLU A 638 18.48 5.66 10.73
CA GLU A 638 17.36 5.69 9.78
C GLU A 638 16.65 7.04 9.74
N LEU A 639 16.45 7.68 10.90
CA LEU A 639 15.68 8.92 10.99
C LEU A 639 16.42 10.12 10.40
N PHE A 640 17.76 10.10 10.39
CA PHE A 640 18.59 11.10 9.72
C PHE A 640 19.02 10.68 8.30
N ALA A 641 18.56 9.53 7.81
CA ALA A 641 18.87 9.06 6.47
C ALA A 641 18.34 10.02 5.40
N ARG A 642 19.20 10.36 4.43
CA ARG A 642 18.88 11.31 3.34
C ARG A 642 18.33 10.64 2.09
N HIS A 643 18.84 9.46 1.77
CA HIS A 643 18.51 8.70 0.55
C HIS A 643 17.78 7.39 0.90
N GLY A 644 17.16 7.34 2.08
CA GLY A 644 16.45 6.17 2.58
C GLY A 644 17.31 5.24 3.43
N ILE A 645 16.64 4.24 4.03
CA ILE A 645 17.21 3.34 5.03
C ILE A 645 18.34 2.47 4.45
N ALA A 646 18.16 1.96 3.21
CA ALA A 646 19.16 1.11 2.56
C ALA A 646 20.51 1.81 2.42
N ASP A 647 20.50 3.08 2.00
CA ASP A 647 21.72 3.88 1.84
C ASP A 647 22.36 4.23 3.18
N ALA A 648 21.55 4.53 4.21
CA ALA A 648 22.07 4.74 5.56
C ALA A 648 22.79 3.50 6.10
N TRP A 649 22.23 2.31 5.91
CA TRP A 649 22.89 1.07 6.31
C TRP A 649 24.15 0.77 5.50
N LYS A 650 24.13 1.05 4.19
CA LYS A 650 25.32 0.93 3.35
C LYS A 650 26.46 1.83 3.85
N GLN A 651 26.16 3.04 4.30
CA GLN A 651 27.17 3.97 4.83
C GLN A 651 27.76 3.49 6.16
N VAL A 652 26.97 2.82 7.01
CA VAL A 652 27.44 2.30 8.30
C VAL A 652 28.22 0.98 8.14
N ASP A 653 27.72 0.06 7.31
CA ASP A 653 28.25 -1.31 7.23
C ASP A 653 29.16 -1.54 6.02
N GLY A 654 29.17 -0.64 5.05
CA GLY A 654 29.87 -0.79 3.76
C GLY A 654 29.23 -1.82 2.82
N LYS A 655 28.07 -2.39 3.17
CA LYS A 655 27.41 -3.46 2.40
C LYS A 655 26.16 -2.95 1.69
N GLU A 656 26.08 -3.22 0.40
CA GLU A 656 24.84 -3.02 -0.34
C GLU A 656 23.82 -4.08 0.03
N MET A 657 22.58 -3.64 0.27
CA MET A 657 21.47 -4.54 0.47
C MET A 657 21.03 -5.08 -0.90
N HIS A 658 20.71 -6.38 -0.95
CA HIS A 658 20.28 -7.00 -2.20
C HIS A 658 18.97 -6.34 -2.70
N PRO A 659 18.84 -5.99 -3.99
CA PRO A 659 17.67 -5.29 -4.52
C PRO A 659 16.33 -6.03 -4.34
N SER A 660 16.35 -7.34 -4.07
CA SER A 660 15.15 -8.13 -3.80
C SER A 660 14.56 -7.91 -2.41
N VAL A 661 15.27 -7.21 -1.51
CA VAL A 661 14.81 -6.93 -0.14
C VAL A 661 14.02 -5.63 -0.16
N GLY A 662 12.69 -5.73 -0.12
CA GLY A 662 11.80 -4.57 -0.04
C GLY A 662 11.73 -4.03 1.39
N LEU A 663 12.25 -2.82 1.63
CA LEU A 663 12.12 -2.12 2.91
C LEU A 663 10.76 -1.44 3.09
N ASP A 664 9.96 -1.40 2.02
CA ASP A 664 8.53 -1.07 2.02
C ASP A 664 7.69 -2.13 2.74
N ASP A 665 8.19 -3.37 2.85
CA ASP A 665 7.55 -4.41 3.66
C ASP A 665 7.95 -4.29 5.14
N LEU A 666 7.03 -3.80 5.96
CA LEU A 666 7.26 -3.61 7.39
C LEU A 666 7.60 -4.90 8.15
N HIS A 667 7.19 -6.08 7.68
CA HIS A 667 7.61 -7.34 8.31
C HIS A 667 9.09 -7.64 8.03
N THR A 668 9.53 -7.37 6.80
CA THR A 668 10.95 -7.48 6.41
C THR A 668 11.79 -6.44 7.16
N LEU A 669 11.33 -5.19 7.22
CA LEU A 669 12.00 -4.13 7.98
C LEU A 669 12.10 -4.46 9.47
N ALA A 670 11.04 -5.04 10.07
CA ALA A 670 11.06 -5.49 11.46
C ALA A 670 12.10 -6.59 11.69
N ASP A 671 12.18 -7.59 10.81
CA ASP A 671 13.17 -8.67 10.96
C ASP A 671 14.61 -8.16 10.84
N LEU A 672 14.86 -7.27 9.88
CA LEU A 672 16.18 -6.67 9.64
C LEU A 672 16.62 -5.76 10.80
N THR A 673 15.74 -4.88 11.28
CA THR A 673 16.05 -3.98 12.40
C THR A 673 16.25 -4.75 13.71
N GLN A 674 15.46 -5.79 13.97
CA GLN A 674 15.65 -6.68 15.12
C GLN A 674 16.98 -7.45 15.03
N HIS A 675 17.36 -7.90 13.83
CA HIS A 675 18.65 -8.54 13.61
C HIS A 675 19.80 -7.57 13.89
N ARG A 676 19.74 -6.40 13.27
CA ARG A 676 20.76 -5.36 13.33
C ARG A 676 20.97 -4.83 14.75
N TYR A 677 19.90 -4.48 15.45
CA TYR A 677 20.00 -3.73 16.71
C TYR A 677 19.80 -4.56 17.97
N LEU A 678 19.06 -5.66 17.87
CA LEU A 678 18.72 -6.49 19.04
C LEU A 678 19.47 -7.81 19.07
N GLY A 679 20.30 -8.11 18.05
CA GLY A 679 21.04 -9.36 17.93
C GLY A 679 20.12 -10.58 17.86
N LEU A 680 18.95 -10.43 17.25
CA LEU A 680 18.01 -11.54 17.06
C LEU A 680 18.31 -12.23 15.73
N GLN A 681 18.23 -13.56 15.69
CA GLN A 681 18.29 -14.28 14.41
C GLN A 681 17.07 -13.92 13.56
N SER A 682 17.22 -13.98 12.23
CA SER A 682 16.08 -13.81 11.33
C SER A 682 14.98 -14.78 11.72
N TYR A 683 13.76 -14.26 11.85
CA TYR A 683 12.57 -15.06 12.10
C TYR A 683 12.37 -16.10 11.00
N TRP A 684 12.60 -15.69 9.75
CA TRP A 684 12.40 -16.52 8.56
C TRP A 684 13.45 -17.63 8.48
N ASP A 685 14.73 -17.33 8.72
CA ASP A 685 15.77 -18.37 8.75
C ASP A 685 15.53 -19.40 9.86
N ARG A 686 14.95 -18.99 10.99
CA ARG A 686 14.56 -19.89 12.07
C ARG A 686 13.36 -20.76 11.67
N ARG A 687 12.38 -20.20 10.97
CA ARG A 687 11.20 -20.91 10.49
C ARG A 687 11.57 -21.92 9.40
N ASP A 688 12.35 -21.52 8.41
CA ASP A 688 12.78 -22.41 7.31
C ASP A 688 13.53 -23.62 7.85
N ARG A 689 14.25 -23.50 8.97
CA ARG A 689 14.91 -24.63 9.65
C ARG A 689 13.96 -25.53 10.45
N SER A 690 12.84 -25.00 10.93
CA SER A 690 11.85 -25.76 11.71
C SER A 690 10.77 -26.43 10.85
N ASP A 691 10.51 -25.89 9.66
CA ASP A 691 9.44 -26.32 8.76
C ASP A 691 9.90 -27.26 7.63
N VAL A 692 11.19 -27.65 7.55
CA VAL A 692 11.62 -28.72 6.62
C VAL A 692 11.13 -30.07 7.17
N PRO A 693 10.18 -30.76 6.51
CA PRO A 693 9.85 -32.13 6.89
C PRO A 693 11.13 -32.95 6.73
N GLU A 694 11.43 -33.82 7.69
CA GLU A 694 12.68 -34.59 7.75
C GLU A 694 13.03 -35.30 6.42
N HIS A 695 12.01 -35.66 5.63
CA HIS A 695 12.14 -36.25 4.29
C HIS A 695 12.68 -35.27 3.22
N MET A 696 12.27 -34.00 3.23
CA MET A 696 12.70 -32.98 2.27
C MET A 696 14.13 -32.50 2.57
N GLY A 697 14.52 -32.50 3.85
CA GLY A 697 15.89 -32.26 4.28
C GLY A 697 16.84 -33.35 3.79
N ARG A 698 16.40 -34.61 3.79
CA ARG A 698 17.14 -35.75 3.20
C ARG A 698 17.22 -35.65 1.68
N LEU A 699 16.15 -35.21 0.99
CA LEU A 699 16.14 -35.02 -0.46
C LEU A 699 17.08 -33.89 -0.91
N LEU A 700 17.07 -32.74 -0.22
CA LEU A 700 17.97 -31.63 -0.50
C LEU A 700 19.43 -31.95 -0.18
N ALA A 701 19.70 -32.77 0.85
CA ALA A 701 21.03 -33.29 1.14
C ALA A 701 21.50 -34.28 0.04
N ALA A 702 20.62 -35.13 -0.47
CA ALA A 702 20.90 -36.04 -1.57
C ALA A 702 21.16 -35.30 -2.89
N ILE A 703 20.39 -34.24 -3.18
CA ILE A 703 20.59 -33.38 -4.35
C ILE A 703 21.92 -32.62 -4.22
N ARG A 704 22.26 -32.06 -3.05
CA ARG A 704 23.56 -31.37 -2.85
C ARG A 704 24.76 -32.31 -2.88
N GLY A 705 24.58 -33.58 -2.52
CA GLY A 705 25.61 -34.62 -2.66
C GLY A 705 25.93 -34.94 -4.13
N ARG A 706 24.92 -34.98 -5.00
CA ARG A 706 25.08 -35.27 -6.44
C ARG A 706 25.70 -34.15 -7.29
N TRP A 707 25.83 -32.94 -6.75
CA TRP A 707 26.47 -31.81 -7.45
C TRP A 707 27.94 -31.62 -7.06
N ARG A 708 28.48 -32.48 -6.18
CA ARG A 708 29.89 -32.49 -5.75
C ARG A 708 30.64 -33.76 -6.16
N GLU A 709 30.00 -34.63 -6.93
CA GLU A 709 30.62 -35.68 -7.76
C GLU A 709 30.46 -35.27 -9.23
#